data_AF-A0A815PS91-F1
#
_entry.id   AF-A0A815PS91-F1
#
_cell.length_a   1.000
_cell.length_b   1.000
_cell.length_c   1.000
_cell.angle_alpha   90.00
_cell.angle_beta   90.00
_cell.angle_gamma   90.00
#
_symmetry.space_group_name_H-M   'P 1'
#
loop_
_entity.id
_entity.type
_entity.pdbx_description
1 polymer ?
#
loop_
_entity_poly.entity_id
_entity_poly.type
_entity_poly.pdbx_seq_one_letter_code
_entity_poly.pdbx_strand_id
1 'polypeptide(L)'
;MEIFNDVDKCTDFITDLNVDNVFIIVQQPSSQMTIRVIQDLSQINMIYLLGGNENQYERSSRVIIFPDIPSICETLKRDIYQYNQNSVSMSFIKPADGISKPNLDKLDQYFMYTQILKEILLKINFQPNHIDEFLAYCRNQFIGDVTKLENEYRHHHPIWWYTSDCFLYSMLNKSLRLMEFDIIIKIDFFIRDLHQHIARLHTEQYKELNHSTSFVVYHGQGLSLIDFDKLMETQGGLLSFNTFLSTSLVQSVAFLYAESNSSSSDLVGVLFKITVDPSISSTPFCNTTNVGYYGDAEEEILFAMHSVFRIGEIRLLNENNRLLQVDLMQTSDNDPELNALTERIREETFPGQEEWYRLGQVLIKVGEFSKAQQVYDELLNQTSDLSQMAGIYFHLGWIKDNQEEFKEAIGFYEKLIEINEQISDKDHPQLAYTYNNLGIIYNRMGEYLQALQFHEKAVAIRLRILSPIDSTLATSYNNIGRVHENRGKYSKALLCYEKALKILQETLPSNHPQLTISHNNIGGAYINMSNYSKALLHLEKAREIEQRSLPPNHPNLIYSVNNLGALFGTIGEYSKAISYFQEPLKIIEKTDSSYHPTVATLYNNIGSMYEKMKEYWKALFYYQTSYVIQKQVLPSNHPSFASTCNNIGGAYGYIGKHSKALFYFKKVFNIFTKTLPSNHPHLIVVCNNIGYIYHQMGKYSTAISYYEKVLDVAQRILPPYHSLFVNFYNNIGGVYLCMGQYPEAISFCEHALQIGKRALTENHPTLQVVRINIERAVANQLRLGGWGQF
;
A
#
# COMPACT_ATOMS: atom_id res chain seq x y z
N MET A 1 7.41 27.77 -7.50
CA MET A 1 8.77 27.87 -8.05
C MET A 1 9.67 28.19 -6.88
N GLU A 2 10.61 27.29 -6.56
CA GLU A 2 11.58 27.49 -5.47
C GLU A 2 12.95 27.82 -6.06
N ILE A 3 13.69 28.72 -5.42
CA ILE A 3 14.98 29.21 -5.90
C ILE A 3 16.07 28.75 -4.93
N PHE A 4 17.06 28.02 -5.45
CA PHE A 4 18.18 27.51 -4.66
C PHE A 4 19.49 28.13 -5.15
N ASN A 5 20.30 28.58 -4.18
CA ASN A 5 21.67 29.05 -4.43
C ASN A 5 22.72 27.99 -4.03
N ASP A 6 22.27 26.81 -3.60
CA ASP A 6 23.08 25.72 -3.07
C ASP A 6 22.56 24.39 -3.66
N VAL A 7 23.47 23.61 -4.24
CA VAL A 7 23.15 22.37 -4.96
C VAL A 7 22.69 21.28 -4.02
N ASP A 8 23.32 21.15 -2.84
CA ASP A 8 22.97 20.12 -1.87
C ASP A 8 21.57 20.37 -1.32
N LYS A 9 21.22 21.65 -1.05
CA LYS A 9 19.85 22.01 -0.64
C LYS A 9 18.82 21.78 -1.74
N CYS A 10 19.19 22.03 -3.00
CA CYS A 10 18.33 21.75 -4.14
C CYS A 10 18.10 20.25 -4.29
N THR A 11 19.17 19.45 -4.18
CA THR A 11 19.10 17.99 -4.22
C THR A 11 18.27 17.44 -3.07
N ASP A 12 18.52 17.85 -1.83
CA ASP A 12 17.74 17.44 -0.66
C ASP A 12 16.25 17.76 -0.88
N PHE A 13 15.93 18.98 -1.34
CA PHE A 13 14.56 19.37 -1.67
C PHE A 13 13.94 18.50 -2.76
N ILE A 14 14.64 18.23 -3.86
CA ILE A 14 14.16 17.36 -4.94
C ILE A 14 13.98 15.92 -4.46
N THR A 15 14.85 15.42 -3.58
CA THR A 15 14.73 14.07 -3.02
C THR A 15 13.62 13.93 -1.98
N ASP A 16 13.28 15.02 -1.28
CA ASP A 16 12.18 15.08 -0.32
C ASP A 16 10.83 15.38 -0.99
N LEU A 17 10.85 15.90 -2.22
CA LEU A 17 9.66 16.14 -3.03
C LEU A 17 9.02 14.81 -3.44
N ASN A 18 7.73 14.66 -3.12
CA ASN A 18 6.91 13.53 -3.55
C ASN A 18 6.29 13.80 -4.94
N VAL A 19 7.12 14.16 -5.92
CA VAL A 19 6.70 14.40 -7.31
C VAL A 19 7.60 13.65 -8.30
N ASP A 20 6.96 13.14 -9.35
CA ASP A 20 7.62 12.23 -10.30
C ASP A 20 8.49 12.95 -11.34
N ASN A 21 8.28 14.24 -11.57
CA ASN A 21 8.97 15.00 -12.61
C ASN A 21 9.24 16.45 -12.20
N VAL A 22 10.52 16.83 -12.26
CA VAL A 22 11.03 18.18 -11.97
C VAL A 22 11.71 18.73 -13.22
N PHE A 23 11.27 19.93 -13.62
CA PHE A 23 11.95 20.77 -14.59
C PHE A 23 12.81 21.77 -13.83
N ILE A 24 14.10 21.83 -14.15
CA ILE A 24 15.03 22.74 -13.47
C ILE A 24 15.64 23.74 -14.45
N ILE A 25 15.63 25.00 -14.06
CA ILE A 25 16.32 26.07 -14.80
C ILE A 25 17.60 26.38 -14.03
N VAL A 26 18.74 26.28 -14.69
CA VAL A 26 20.06 26.57 -14.08
C VAL A 26 20.67 27.76 -14.81
N GLN A 27 20.91 28.82 -14.06
CA GLN A 27 21.59 30.01 -14.54
C GLN A 27 23.10 29.89 -14.25
N GLN A 28 23.93 29.84 -15.30
CA GLN A 28 25.40 29.73 -15.24
C GLN A 28 25.94 28.77 -14.15
N PRO A 29 26.03 27.46 -14.43
CA PRO A 29 26.49 26.48 -13.43
C PRO A 29 27.93 26.78 -12.98
N SER A 30 28.17 26.81 -11.67
CA SER A 30 29.50 27.08 -11.10
C SER A 30 30.52 25.98 -11.41
N SER A 31 30.06 24.77 -11.78
CA SER A 31 30.89 23.65 -12.22
C SER A 31 30.09 22.59 -12.99
N GLN A 32 30.77 21.80 -13.83
CA GLN A 32 30.19 20.63 -14.53
C GLN A 32 29.68 19.54 -13.55
N MET A 33 30.27 19.46 -12.34
CA MET A 33 29.86 18.53 -11.29
C MET A 33 28.43 18.81 -10.78
N THR A 34 28.02 20.08 -10.75
CA THR A 34 26.67 20.48 -10.34
C THR A 34 25.60 19.89 -11.25
N ILE A 35 25.81 19.92 -12.57
CA ILE A 35 24.85 19.33 -13.53
C ILE A 35 24.81 17.81 -13.38
N ARG A 36 25.94 17.14 -13.17
CA ARG A 36 25.98 15.68 -12.99
C ARG A 36 25.19 15.22 -11.77
N VAL A 37 25.41 15.85 -10.61
CA VAL A 37 24.69 15.50 -9.36
C VAL A 37 23.18 15.65 -9.53
N ILE A 38 22.75 16.71 -10.19
CA ILE A 38 21.34 17.00 -10.46
C ILE A 38 20.79 15.98 -11.49
N GLN A 39 21.50 15.75 -12.60
CA GLN A 39 21.07 14.86 -13.69
C GLN A 39 20.89 13.40 -13.26
N ASP A 40 21.64 12.92 -12.27
CA ASP A 40 21.53 11.56 -11.75
C ASP A 40 20.26 11.34 -10.87
N LEU A 41 19.53 12.40 -10.52
CA LEU A 41 18.28 12.29 -9.79
C LEU A 41 17.17 11.76 -10.69
N SER A 42 16.52 10.67 -10.27
CA SER A 42 15.45 10.02 -11.02
C SER A 42 14.23 10.91 -11.27
N GLN A 43 14.01 11.90 -10.41
CA GLN A 43 12.89 12.85 -10.51
C GLN A 43 13.10 13.92 -11.59
N ILE A 44 14.31 14.07 -12.15
CA ILE A 44 14.58 15.16 -13.11
C ILE A 44 14.25 14.73 -14.54
N ASN A 45 13.32 15.48 -15.13
CA ASN A 45 12.90 15.28 -16.50
C ASN A 45 13.85 16.00 -17.47
N MET A 46 14.00 17.33 -17.29
CA MET A 46 14.80 18.19 -18.16
C MET A 46 15.50 19.30 -17.38
N ILE A 47 16.71 19.63 -17.83
CA ILE A 47 17.57 20.70 -17.31
C ILE A 47 17.71 21.78 -18.38
N TYR A 48 17.17 22.98 -18.12
CA TYR A 48 17.28 24.15 -18.99
C TYR A 48 18.45 25.02 -18.52
N LEU A 49 19.51 25.13 -19.33
CA LEU A 49 20.68 25.94 -19.02
C LEU A 49 20.55 27.33 -19.67
N LEU A 50 20.62 28.38 -18.86
CA LEU A 50 20.63 29.78 -19.35
C LEU A 50 22.07 30.28 -19.50
N GLY A 51 22.50 30.53 -20.74
CA GLY A 51 23.73 31.29 -21.07
C GLY A 51 25.06 30.52 -21.05
N GLY A 52 25.12 29.29 -21.56
CA GLY A 52 26.35 28.47 -21.65
C GLY A 52 26.88 28.26 -23.08
N ASN A 53 28.18 27.98 -23.23
CA ASN A 53 28.77 27.52 -24.50
C ASN A 53 28.48 26.01 -24.71
N GLU A 54 27.93 25.63 -25.86
CA GLU A 54 27.58 24.22 -26.20
C GLU A 54 28.75 23.23 -26.03
N ASN A 55 30.00 23.70 -26.16
CA ASN A 55 31.20 22.86 -26.10
C ASN A 55 31.68 22.51 -24.67
N GLN A 56 31.02 22.99 -23.61
CA GLN A 56 31.46 22.77 -22.21
C GLN A 56 30.72 21.66 -21.46
N TYR A 57 29.66 21.08 -22.02
CA TYR A 57 28.82 20.09 -21.34
C TYR A 57 28.69 18.83 -22.19
N GLU A 58 28.75 17.65 -21.55
CA GLU A 58 28.49 16.38 -22.24
C GLU A 58 27.06 16.40 -22.82
N ARG A 59 26.91 15.94 -24.08
CA ARG A 59 25.60 15.80 -24.72
C ARG A 59 24.79 14.73 -23.99
N SER A 60 24.01 15.16 -23.02
CA SER A 60 22.93 14.38 -22.41
C SER A 60 21.63 14.69 -23.12
N SER A 61 20.77 13.68 -23.31
CA SER A 61 19.42 13.86 -23.85
C SER A 61 18.50 14.70 -22.94
N ARG A 62 18.88 14.90 -21.66
CA ARG A 62 18.08 15.61 -20.65
C ARG A 62 18.54 17.04 -20.36
N VAL A 63 19.48 17.58 -21.14
CA VAL A 63 20.04 18.93 -20.94
C VAL A 63 19.91 19.74 -22.22
N ILE A 64 19.25 20.89 -22.15
CA ILE A 64 19.09 21.82 -23.28
C ILE A 64 19.62 23.20 -22.90
N ILE A 65 20.39 23.80 -23.81
CA ILE A 65 21.01 25.12 -23.61
C ILE A 65 20.19 26.18 -24.36
N PHE A 66 19.89 27.28 -23.68
CA PHE A 66 19.15 28.40 -24.24
C PHE A 66 19.94 29.71 -24.15
N PRO A 67 19.83 30.56 -25.20
CA PRO A 67 20.50 31.85 -25.24
C PRO A 67 19.80 32.90 -24.36
N ASP A 68 18.49 32.78 -24.13
CA ASP A 68 17.67 33.75 -23.43
C ASP A 68 16.49 33.11 -22.68
N ILE A 69 15.90 33.88 -21.77
CA ILE A 69 14.76 33.46 -20.95
C ILE A 69 13.49 33.22 -21.79
N PRO A 70 13.12 34.08 -22.77
CA PRO A 70 11.94 33.84 -23.61
C PRO A 70 11.93 32.47 -24.28
N SER A 71 13.07 32.03 -24.82
CA SER A 71 13.20 30.72 -25.47
C SER A 71 13.02 29.55 -24.48
N ILE A 72 13.51 29.72 -23.24
CA ILE A 72 13.25 28.77 -22.15
C ILE A 72 11.75 28.74 -21.85
N CYS A 73 11.11 29.91 -21.73
CA CYS A 73 9.68 29.99 -21.42
C CYS A 73 8.82 29.33 -22.50
N GLU A 74 9.09 29.57 -23.78
CA GLU A 74 8.36 28.93 -24.89
C GLU A 74 8.54 27.41 -24.88
N THR A 75 9.78 26.94 -24.70
CA THR A 75 10.05 25.50 -24.65
C THR A 75 9.44 24.85 -23.42
N LEU A 76 9.56 25.47 -22.25
CA LEU A 76 8.97 24.97 -21.01
C LEU A 76 7.45 24.88 -21.12
N LYS A 77 6.78 25.87 -21.72
CA LYS A 77 5.33 25.80 -22.00
C LYS A 77 4.98 24.59 -22.87
N ARG A 78 5.74 24.38 -23.94
CA ARG A 78 5.55 23.23 -24.84
C ARG A 78 5.79 21.91 -24.11
N ASP A 79 6.85 21.80 -23.33
CA ASP A 79 7.23 20.57 -22.64
C ASP A 79 6.23 20.25 -21.51
N ILE A 80 5.71 21.26 -20.80
CA ILE A 80 4.61 21.09 -19.83
C ILE A 80 3.33 20.63 -20.53
N TYR A 81 3.00 21.22 -21.69
CA TYR A 81 1.83 20.83 -22.46
C TYR A 81 1.94 19.38 -22.96
N GLN A 82 3.08 19.02 -23.56
CA GLN A 82 3.38 17.64 -23.99
C GLN A 82 3.36 16.67 -22.81
N TYR A 83 3.94 17.06 -21.67
CA TYR A 83 3.88 16.25 -20.46
C TYR A 83 2.43 16.00 -20.05
N ASN A 84 1.59 17.03 -19.95
CA ASN A 84 0.18 16.87 -19.58
C ASN A 84 -0.59 15.97 -20.55
N GLN A 85 -0.31 16.04 -21.84
CA GLN A 85 -0.89 15.13 -22.83
C GLN A 85 -0.39 13.68 -22.70
N ASN A 86 0.91 13.48 -22.50
CA ASN A 86 1.50 12.14 -22.36
C ASN A 86 1.14 11.46 -21.05
N SER A 87 0.76 12.24 -20.05
CA SER A 87 0.44 11.77 -18.72
C SER A 87 -1.06 11.59 -18.50
N VAL A 88 -1.83 11.33 -19.56
CA VAL A 88 -3.23 10.93 -19.41
C VAL A 88 -3.30 9.59 -18.67
N SER A 89 -4.07 9.53 -17.58
CA SER A 89 -4.24 8.31 -16.80
C SER A 89 -5.07 7.29 -17.58
N MET A 90 -4.52 6.08 -17.74
CA MET A 90 -5.19 4.96 -18.37
C MET A 90 -5.20 3.75 -17.44
N SER A 91 -6.27 2.96 -17.53
CA SER A 91 -6.34 1.65 -16.89
C SER A 91 -6.71 0.60 -17.92
N PHE A 92 -6.18 -0.62 -17.74
CA PHE A 92 -6.32 -1.71 -18.69
C PHE A 92 -6.92 -2.94 -18.02
N ILE A 93 -7.77 -3.66 -18.75
CA ILE A 93 -8.31 -4.95 -18.35
C ILE A 93 -8.03 -5.93 -19.47
N LYS A 94 -7.44 -7.08 -19.12
CA LYS A 94 -7.21 -8.18 -20.07
C LYS A 94 -8.55 -8.81 -20.48
N PRO A 95 -8.69 -9.28 -21.73
CA PRO A 95 -9.86 -10.04 -22.14
C PRO A 95 -10.06 -11.25 -21.23
N ALA A 96 -11.29 -11.52 -20.80
CA ALA A 96 -11.53 -12.61 -19.86
C ALA A 96 -11.48 -13.98 -20.55
N ASP A 97 -10.58 -14.86 -20.11
CA ASP A 97 -10.78 -16.32 -20.22
C ASP A 97 -11.89 -16.74 -19.23
N GLY A 98 -13.13 -16.36 -19.53
CA GLY A 98 -14.30 -16.68 -18.71
C GLY A 98 -14.53 -15.72 -17.53
N ILE A 99 -15.67 -15.05 -17.55
CA ILE A 99 -16.18 -14.22 -16.46
C ILE A 99 -16.50 -15.13 -15.27
N SER A 100 -15.62 -15.15 -14.27
CA SER A 100 -15.86 -15.81 -12.98
C SER A 100 -15.60 -14.80 -11.86
N LYS A 101 -16.41 -14.83 -10.78
CA LYS A 101 -16.27 -13.97 -9.58
C LYS A 101 -14.83 -13.80 -9.06
N PRO A 102 -13.94 -14.82 -9.09
CA PRO A 102 -12.54 -14.67 -8.68
C PRO A 102 -11.66 -13.80 -9.58
N ASN A 103 -12.08 -13.47 -10.81
CA ASN A 103 -11.35 -12.57 -11.71
C ASN A 103 -11.67 -11.09 -11.47
N LEU A 104 -12.84 -10.77 -10.88
CA LEU A 104 -13.23 -9.40 -10.56
C LEU A 104 -12.44 -8.84 -9.36
N ASP A 105 -12.02 -9.69 -8.41
CA ASP A 105 -11.13 -9.29 -7.31
C ASP A 105 -9.68 -8.95 -7.79
N LYS A 106 -9.37 -9.16 -9.09
CA LYS A 106 -8.05 -8.89 -9.70
C LYS A 106 -8.00 -7.60 -10.52
N LEU A 107 -9.11 -6.87 -10.61
CA LEU A 107 -9.14 -5.63 -11.36
C LEU A 107 -8.18 -4.63 -10.73
N ASP A 108 -7.51 -3.85 -11.58
CA ASP A 108 -6.87 -2.64 -11.11
C ASP A 108 -7.93 -1.82 -10.37
N GLN A 109 -7.71 -1.60 -9.08
CA GLN A 109 -8.63 -0.90 -8.19
C GLN A 109 -9.00 0.47 -8.79
N TYR A 110 -8.07 1.08 -9.55
CA TYR A 110 -8.25 2.36 -10.22
C TYR A 110 -9.13 2.32 -11.46
N PHE A 111 -9.33 1.17 -12.13
CA PHE A 111 -10.08 1.10 -13.39
C PHE A 111 -11.47 1.72 -13.22
N MET A 112 -12.09 1.59 -12.05
CA MET A 112 -13.48 2.00 -11.82
C MET A 112 -13.68 3.05 -10.74
N TYR A 113 -12.64 3.41 -9.98
CA TYR A 113 -12.80 4.46 -8.96
C TYR A 113 -13.14 5.81 -9.55
N THR A 114 -12.67 6.11 -10.77
CA THR A 114 -13.03 7.33 -11.49
C THR A 114 -14.50 7.31 -11.92
N GLN A 115 -15.06 6.14 -12.27
CA GLN A 115 -16.49 5.99 -12.50
C GLN A 115 -17.32 6.24 -11.24
N ILE A 116 -16.93 5.65 -10.10
CA ILE A 116 -17.62 5.84 -8.83
C ILE A 116 -17.56 7.30 -8.41
N LEU A 117 -16.36 7.88 -8.47
CA LEU A 117 -16.11 9.27 -8.14
C LEU A 117 -17.00 10.17 -9.00
N LYS A 118 -17.07 9.92 -10.32
CA LYS A 118 -18.00 10.62 -11.21
C LYS A 118 -19.46 10.48 -10.75
N GLU A 119 -19.94 9.27 -10.48
CA GLU A 119 -21.31 9.04 -10.01
C GLU A 119 -21.64 9.77 -8.70
N ILE A 120 -20.67 9.87 -7.79
CA ILE A 120 -20.78 10.58 -6.52
C ILE A 120 -20.81 12.09 -6.76
N LEU A 121 -19.79 12.64 -7.45
CA LEU A 121 -19.64 14.08 -7.68
C LEU A 121 -20.83 14.67 -8.47
N LEU A 122 -21.42 13.89 -9.38
CA LEU A 122 -22.60 14.34 -10.14
C LEU A 122 -23.87 14.46 -9.29
N LYS A 123 -23.93 13.80 -8.13
CA LYS A 123 -25.12 13.76 -7.27
C LYS A 123 -24.99 14.59 -5.99
N ILE A 124 -23.77 14.89 -5.53
CA ILE A 124 -23.59 15.74 -4.35
C ILE A 124 -24.15 17.14 -4.64
N ASN A 125 -25.07 17.59 -3.78
CA ASN A 125 -25.63 18.94 -3.81
C ASN A 125 -24.68 19.91 -3.09
N PHE A 126 -23.79 20.56 -3.85
CA PHE A 126 -22.88 21.56 -3.30
C PHE A 126 -23.51 22.96 -3.26
N GLN A 127 -23.21 23.71 -2.19
CA GLN A 127 -23.70 25.07 -1.97
C GLN A 127 -22.99 26.08 -2.91
N PRO A 128 -23.63 27.21 -3.25
CA PRO A 128 -23.07 28.20 -4.20
C PRO A 128 -21.70 28.80 -3.83
N ASN A 129 -21.31 28.74 -2.55
CA ASN A 129 -20.10 29.39 -2.02
C ASN A 129 -18.80 28.60 -2.29
N HIS A 130 -18.87 27.36 -2.80
CA HIS A 130 -17.69 26.53 -3.07
C HIS A 130 -16.72 27.14 -4.10
N ILE A 131 -17.23 27.89 -5.08
CA ILE A 131 -16.38 28.59 -6.06
C ILE A 131 -15.49 29.59 -5.33
N ASP A 132 -16.02 30.32 -4.35
CA ASP A 132 -15.26 31.30 -3.58
C ASP A 132 -14.20 30.64 -2.70
N GLU A 133 -14.52 29.48 -2.09
CA GLU A 133 -13.56 28.67 -1.33
C GLU A 133 -12.44 28.10 -2.22
N PHE A 134 -12.79 27.64 -3.42
CA PHE A 134 -11.84 27.19 -4.42
C PHE A 134 -10.92 28.33 -4.88
N LEU A 135 -11.48 29.50 -5.18
CA LEU A 135 -10.71 30.69 -5.55
C LEU A 135 -9.78 31.13 -4.42
N ALA A 136 -10.23 31.09 -3.16
CA ALA A 136 -9.41 31.37 -1.99
C ALA A 136 -8.26 30.36 -1.84
N TYR A 137 -8.52 29.07 -2.06
CA TYR A 137 -7.48 28.04 -2.11
C TYR A 137 -6.47 28.33 -3.22
N CYS A 138 -6.93 28.68 -4.42
CA CYS A 138 -6.04 28.97 -5.55
C CYS A 138 -5.13 30.17 -5.29
N ARG A 139 -5.63 31.24 -4.67
CA ARG A 139 -4.80 32.41 -4.30
C ARG A 139 -3.66 32.08 -3.34
N ASN A 140 -3.89 31.12 -2.45
CA ASN A 140 -2.90 30.72 -1.45
C ASN A 140 -1.87 29.72 -2.00
N GLN A 141 -2.24 28.93 -3.00
CA GLN A 141 -1.42 27.80 -3.49
C GLN A 141 -0.75 28.05 -4.84
N PHE A 142 -1.31 28.93 -5.69
CA PHE A 142 -0.83 29.09 -7.06
C PHE A 142 -0.43 30.54 -7.35
N ILE A 143 0.70 30.67 -8.06
CA ILE A 143 1.15 31.92 -8.67
C ILE A 143 0.51 31.95 -10.07
N GLY A 144 -0.71 32.44 -10.17
CA GLY A 144 -1.47 32.54 -11.42
C GLY A 144 -2.53 33.63 -11.36
N ASP A 145 -3.06 34.05 -12.52
CA ASP A 145 -4.13 35.05 -12.60
C ASP A 145 -5.48 34.44 -12.19
N VAL A 146 -5.64 34.17 -10.89
CA VAL A 146 -6.89 33.72 -10.27
C VAL A 146 -7.98 34.79 -10.42
N THR A 147 -7.58 36.06 -10.60
CA THR A 147 -8.47 37.21 -10.79
C THR A 147 -9.27 37.09 -12.09
N LYS A 148 -8.68 36.54 -13.16
CA LYS A 148 -9.42 36.24 -14.39
C LYS A 148 -10.54 35.22 -14.15
N LEU A 149 -10.24 34.11 -13.46
CA LEU A 149 -11.24 33.08 -13.16
C LEU A 149 -12.36 33.64 -12.27
N GLU A 150 -12.01 34.40 -11.24
CA GLU A 150 -12.98 35.01 -10.32
C GLU A 150 -13.97 35.93 -11.04
N ASN A 151 -13.48 36.79 -11.94
CA ASN A 151 -14.32 37.77 -12.62
C ASN A 151 -15.12 37.16 -13.77
N GLU A 152 -14.56 36.17 -14.47
CA GLU A 152 -15.08 35.72 -15.77
C GLU A 152 -15.66 34.30 -15.74
N TYR A 153 -15.56 33.53 -14.65
CA TYR A 153 -15.96 32.11 -14.65
C TYR A 153 -17.38 31.91 -15.19
N ARG A 154 -18.32 32.74 -14.73
CA ARG A 154 -19.74 32.69 -15.12
C ARG A 154 -20.03 33.28 -16.50
N HIS A 155 -19.07 33.95 -17.13
CA HIS A 155 -19.22 34.54 -18.46
C HIS A 155 -18.89 33.56 -19.59
N HIS A 156 -18.20 32.46 -19.27
CA HIS A 156 -17.82 31.43 -20.23
C HIS A 156 -18.37 30.06 -19.83
N HIS A 157 -18.54 29.19 -20.82
CA HIS A 157 -18.95 27.82 -20.57
C HIS A 157 -17.81 26.97 -20.00
N PRO A 158 -18.09 25.88 -19.27
CA PRO A 158 -17.05 25.00 -18.70
C PRO A 158 -16.05 24.45 -19.73
N ILE A 159 -16.51 24.14 -20.96
CA ILE A 159 -15.64 23.63 -22.04
C ILE A 159 -14.64 24.70 -22.49
N TRP A 160 -15.06 25.97 -22.52
CA TRP A 160 -14.17 27.09 -22.83
C TRP A 160 -13.04 27.17 -21.80
N TRP A 161 -13.36 27.06 -20.51
CA TRP A 161 -12.34 27.04 -19.45
C TRP A 161 -11.41 25.84 -19.55
N TYR A 162 -11.96 24.66 -19.87
CA TYR A 162 -11.18 23.43 -20.03
C TYR A 162 -10.20 23.50 -21.20
N THR A 163 -10.58 24.16 -22.30
CA THR A 163 -9.75 24.29 -23.51
C THR A 163 -8.87 25.55 -23.51
N SER A 164 -9.13 26.50 -22.61
CA SER A 164 -8.34 27.72 -22.48
C SER A 164 -6.93 27.45 -21.93
N ASP A 165 -5.98 28.30 -22.32
CA ASP A 165 -4.62 28.34 -21.75
C ASP A 165 -4.65 28.91 -20.31
N CYS A 166 -5.26 28.16 -19.39
CA CYS A 166 -5.32 28.45 -17.97
C CYS A 166 -4.97 27.22 -17.13
N PHE A 167 -4.76 27.43 -15.82
CA PHE A 167 -4.31 26.36 -14.94
C PHE A 167 -5.36 25.25 -14.72
N LEU A 168 -6.66 25.50 -14.99
CA LEU A 168 -7.74 24.54 -14.71
C LEU A 168 -7.57 23.21 -15.45
N TYR A 169 -7.19 23.22 -16.72
CA TYR A 169 -6.92 21.99 -17.50
C TYR A 169 -5.85 21.13 -16.81
N SER A 170 -4.70 21.74 -16.53
CA SER A 170 -3.55 21.05 -15.95
C SER A 170 -3.86 20.53 -14.55
N MET A 171 -4.51 21.33 -13.72
CA MET A 171 -4.85 20.98 -12.35
C MET A 171 -5.93 19.89 -12.29
N LEU A 172 -6.98 19.96 -13.12
CA LEU A 172 -8.00 18.92 -13.19
C LEU A 172 -7.37 17.59 -13.62
N ASN A 173 -6.66 17.57 -14.76
CA ASN A 173 -6.12 16.32 -15.29
C ASN A 173 -5.02 15.72 -14.40
N LYS A 174 -4.17 16.57 -13.80
CA LYS A 174 -3.20 16.13 -12.80
C LYS A 174 -3.88 15.55 -11.57
N SER A 175 -4.89 16.23 -11.01
CA SER A 175 -5.54 15.79 -9.78
C SER A 175 -6.29 14.47 -9.98
N LEU A 176 -6.97 14.27 -11.11
CA LEU A 176 -7.61 13.01 -11.46
C LEU A 176 -6.58 11.89 -11.68
N ARG A 177 -5.45 12.18 -12.34
CA ARG A 177 -4.38 11.20 -12.57
C ARG A 177 -3.73 10.72 -11.28
N LEU A 178 -3.39 11.67 -10.41
CA LEU A 178 -2.69 11.40 -9.16
C LEU A 178 -3.66 11.07 -8.01
N MET A 179 -4.97 11.07 -8.28
CA MET A 179 -6.02 10.90 -7.28
C MET A 179 -5.86 11.87 -6.10
N GLU A 180 -5.48 13.13 -6.38
CA GLU A 180 -5.33 14.21 -5.40
C GLU A 180 -6.72 14.67 -4.91
N PHE A 181 -7.36 13.86 -4.06
CA PHE A 181 -8.74 14.08 -3.62
C PHE A 181 -9.01 15.46 -3.00
N ASP A 182 -7.99 16.11 -2.41
CA ASP A 182 -8.14 17.47 -1.86
C ASP A 182 -8.44 18.49 -2.94
N ILE A 183 -7.83 18.32 -4.13
CA ILE A 183 -8.06 19.18 -5.28
C ILE A 183 -9.34 18.75 -5.99
N ILE A 184 -9.56 17.44 -6.16
CA ILE A 184 -10.78 16.90 -6.79
C ILE A 184 -12.04 17.39 -6.08
N ILE A 185 -12.08 17.32 -4.74
CA ILE A 185 -13.23 17.77 -3.94
C ILE A 185 -13.39 19.29 -4.02
N LYS A 186 -12.31 20.06 -4.17
CA LYS A 186 -12.37 21.53 -4.29
C LYS A 186 -12.78 22.02 -5.67
N ILE A 187 -12.40 21.27 -6.71
CA ILE A 187 -12.69 21.58 -8.12
C ILE A 187 -13.92 20.81 -8.64
N ASP A 188 -14.66 20.16 -7.73
CA ASP A 188 -15.79 19.29 -8.03
C ASP A 188 -16.84 19.99 -8.91
N PHE A 189 -17.13 21.26 -8.62
CA PHE A 189 -18.14 22.05 -9.30
C PHE A 189 -17.80 22.13 -10.79
N PHE A 190 -16.52 22.33 -11.12
CA PHE A 190 -16.05 22.44 -12.48
C PHE A 190 -16.09 21.08 -13.18
N ILE A 191 -15.69 20.00 -12.49
CA ILE A 191 -15.78 18.63 -13.03
C ILE A 191 -17.24 18.30 -13.40
N ARG A 192 -18.17 18.61 -12.50
CA ARG A 192 -19.62 18.39 -12.70
C ARG A 192 -20.15 19.25 -13.84
N ASP A 193 -19.91 20.56 -13.80
CA ASP A 193 -20.41 21.50 -14.81
C ASP A 193 -19.85 21.15 -16.20
N LEU A 194 -18.58 20.76 -16.29
CA LEU A 194 -17.95 20.28 -17.52
C LEU A 194 -18.60 19.00 -18.02
N HIS A 195 -18.79 18.00 -17.16
CA HIS A 195 -19.45 16.74 -17.53
C HIS A 195 -20.88 16.98 -18.02
N GLN A 196 -21.68 17.76 -17.28
CA GLN A 196 -23.06 18.08 -17.64
C GLN A 196 -23.12 18.86 -18.95
N HIS A 197 -22.17 19.79 -19.18
CA HIS A 197 -22.11 20.54 -20.42
C HIS A 197 -21.82 19.64 -21.63
N ILE A 198 -20.86 18.72 -21.51
CA ILE A 198 -20.55 17.71 -22.55
C ILE A 198 -21.78 16.83 -22.80
N ALA A 199 -22.43 16.31 -21.77
CA ALA A 199 -23.61 15.44 -21.91
C ALA A 199 -24.81 16.14 -22.56
N ARG A 200 -25.01 17.43 -22.26
CA ARG A 200 -26.02 18.27 -22.89
C ARG A 200 -25.71 18.44 -24.39
N LEU A 201 -24.51 18.88 -24.74
CA LEU A 201 -24.11 19.07 -26.13
C LEU A 201 -24.12 17.75 -26.92
N HIS A 202 -23.73 16.62 -26.32
CA HIS A 202 -23.86 15.30 -26.94
C HIS A 202 -25.29 15.04 -27.41
N THR A 203 -26.27 15.38 -26.56
CA THR A 203 -27.69 15.18 -26.87
C THR A 203 -28.16 16.12 -27.98
N GLU A 204 -27.81 17.42 -27.88
CA GLU A 204 -28.15 18.45 -28.87
C GLU A 204 -27.52 18.16 -30.25
N GLN A 205 -26.26 17.71 -30.29
CA GLN A 205 -25.49 17.53 -31.52
C GLN A 205 -25.74 16.18 -32.22
N TYR A 206 -26.06 15.11 -31.47
CA TYR A 206 -26.07 13.76 -32.04
C TYR A 206 -27.37 12.98 -31.82
N LYS A 207 -28.08 13.19 -30.70
CA LYS A 207 -29.33 12.45 -30.42
C LYS A 207 -30.55 13.06 -31.10
N GLU A 208 -30.70 14.38 -31.07
CA GLU A 208 -31.87 15.05 -31.66
C GLU A 208 -31.81 15.10 -33.20
N LEU A 209 -30.62 14.96 -33.78
CA LEU A 209 -30.36 15.09 -35.21
C LEU A 209 -30.35 13.75 -35.98
N ASN A 210 -30.66 12.60 -35.33
CA ASN A 210 -30.63 11.25 -35.94
C ASN A 210 -29.30 10.89 -36.65
N HIS A 211 -28.17 11.41 -36.16
CA HIS A 211 -26.85 11.04 -36.68
C HIS A 211 -26.46 9.66 -36.14
N SER A 212 -26.89 8.60 -36.84
CA SER A 212 -26.59 7.19 -36.49
C SER A 212 -25.34 6.63 -37.17
N THR A 213 -24.63 7.46 -37.94
CA THR A 213 -23.40 7.04 -38.63
C THR A 213 -22.21 7.13 -37.69
N SER A 214 -21.63 5.98 -37.36
CA SER A 214 -20.34 5.93 -36.66
C SER A 214 -19.26 6.70 -37.39
N PHE A 215 -18.35 7.32 -36.65
CA PHE A 215 -17.23 8.08 -37.20
C PHE A 215 -15.93 7.77 -36.44
N VAL A 216 -14.81 8.26 -36.93
CA VAL A 216 -13.48 7.99 -36.35
C VAL A 216 -12.87 9.28 -35.84
N VAL A 217 -12.31 9.21 -34.64
CA VAL A 217 -11.47 10.26 -34.05
C VAL A 217 -10.10 9.68 -33.69
N TYR A 218 -9.14 10.57 -33.50
CA TYR A 218 -7.74 10.21 -33.28
C TYR A 218 -7.19 10.91 -32.05
N HIS A 219 -6.41 10.19 -31.25
CA HIS A 219 -5.66 10.73 -30.12
C HIS A 219 -4.21 10.23 -30.20
N GLY A 220 -3.23 11.12 -30.00
CA GLY A 220 -1.83 10.76 -30.04
C GLY A 220 -1.13 11.16 -28.75
N GLN A 221 -0.38 10.24 -28.16
CA GLN A 221 0.39 10.50 -26.96
C GLN A 221 1.60 9.56 -26.85
N GLY A 222 2.53 9.89 -25.95
CA GLY A 222 3.53 8.96 -25.46
C GLY A 222 2.98 8.08 -24.34
N LEU A 223 3.36 6.81 -24.33
CA LEU A 223 3.15 5.87 -23.24
C LEU A 223 4.47 5.56 -22.55
N SER A 224 4.44 5.41 -21.23
CA SER A 224 5.56 4.82 -20.50
C SER A 224 5.80 3.38 -20.99
N LEU A 225 7.02 2.88 -20.85
CA LEU A 225 7.32 1.47 -21.18
C LEU A 225 6.41 0.50 -20.40
N ILE A 226 6.06 0.85 -19.15
CA ILE A 226 5.18 0.07 -18.28
C ILE A 226 3.76 -0.01 -18.87
N ASP A 227 3.19 1.14 -19.26
CA ASP A 227 1.84 1.17 -19.81
C ASP A 227 1.79 0.61 -21.23
N PHE A 228 2.89 0.73 -21.98
CA PHE A 228 3.06 0.06 -23.26
C PHE A 228 3.00 -1.47 -23.11
N ASP A 229 3.75 -2.05 -22.19
CA ASP A 229 3.72 -3.50 -21.96
C ASP A 229 2.32 -3.97 -21.54
N LYS A 230 1.64 -3.23 -20.66
CA LYS A 230 0.24 -3.52 -20.28
C LYS A 230 -0.71 -3.46 -21.48
N LEU A 231 -0.58 -2.44 -22.33
CA LEU A 231 -1.38 -2.28 -23.53
C LEU A 231 -1.18 -3.48 -24.48
N MET A 232 0.06 -3.92 -24.68
CA MET A 232 0.37 -5.07 -25.55
C MET A 232 -0.23 -6.38 -25.03
N GLU A 233 -0.30 -6.57 -23.71
CA GLU A 233 -0.90 -7.75 -23.08
C GLU A 233 -2.43 -7.72 -23.00
N THR A 234 -3.08 -6.62 -23.39
CA THR A 234 -4.52 -6.38 -23.19
C THR A 234 -5.31 -6.29 -24.49
N GLN A 235 -4.72 -6.68 -25.63
CA GLN A 235 -5.43 -6.75 -26.91
C GLN A 235 -6.73 -7.58 -26.80
N GLY A 236 -7.86 -7.04 -27.26
CA GLY A 236 -9.20 -7.65 -27.09
C GLY A 236 -9.89 -7.32 -25.75
N GLY A 237 -9.17 -6.72 -24.81
CA GLY A 237 -9.67 -6.29 -23.50
C GLY A 237 -10.27 -4.89 -23.49
N LEU A 238 -10.32 -4.27 -22.31
CA LEU A 238 -10.86 -2.92 -22.11
C LEU A 238 -9.75 -1.93 -21.73
N LEU A 239 -9.89 -0.70 -22.21
CA LEU A 239 -9.07 0.46 -21.87
C LEU A 239 -10.00 1.56 -21.35
N SER A 240 -9.70 2.14 -20.20
CA SER A 240 -10.35 3.36 -19.73
C SER A 240 -9.39 4.54 -19.77
N PHE A 241 -9.86 5.67 -20.27
CA PHE A 241 -9.24 6.97 -20.01
C PHE A 241 -9.89 7.56 -18.77
N ASN A 242 -9.10 7.72 -17.71
CA ASN A 242 -9.55 8.10 -16.37
C ASN A 242 -9.78 9.61 -16.20
N THR A 243 -9.57 10.38 -17.26
CA THR A 243 -9.76 11.84 -17.33
C THR A 243 -10.71 12.20 -18.48
N PHE A 244 -10.93 13.48 -18.71
CA PHE A 244 -11.56 13.95 -19.96
C PHE A 244 -10.56 13.75 -21.11
N LEU A 245 -11.04 13.27 -22.25
CA LEU A 245 -10.19 12.92 -23.39
C LEU A 245 -10.48 13.83 -24.57
N SER A 246 -9.51 14.65 -24.97
CA SER A 246 -9.59 15.43 -26.21
C SER A 246 -9.05 14.61 -27.38
N THR A 247 -9.76 14.66 -28.51
CA THR A 247 -9.46 13.91 -29.72
C THR A 247 -9.69 14.77 -30.96
N SER A 248 -9.03 14.44 -32.06
CA SER A 248 -9.13 15.17 -33.33
C SER A 248 -9.86 14.34 -34.38
N LEU A 249 -10.64 14.97 -35.25
CA LEU A 249 -11.18 14.33 -36.45
C LEU A 249 -10.10 14.11 -37.54
N VAL A 250 -8.94 14.76 -37.39
CA VAL A 250 -7.86 14.75 -38.38
C VAL A 250 -6.69 13.90 -37.89
N GLN A 251 -6.43 12.79 -38.56
CA GLN A 251 -5.37 11.85 -38.17
C GLN A 251 -3.98 12.48 -38.09
N SER A 252 -3.62 13.39 -39.00
CA SER A 252 -2.29 13.99 -39.03
C SER A 252 -1.99 14.83 -37.78
N VAL A 253 -3.00 15.47 -37.20
CA VAL A 253 -2.86 16.25 -35.96
C VAL A 253 -2.46 15.34 -34.81
N ALA A 254 -3.23 14.26 -34.59
CA ALA A 254 -2.92 13.27 -33.55
C ALA A 254 -1.59 12.54 -33.83
N PHE A 255 -1.28 12.25 -35.09
CA PHE A 255 -0.05 11.55 -35.46
C PHE A 255 1.21 12.33 -35.06
N LEU A 256 1.22 13.67 -35.21
CA LEU A 256 2.36 14.51 -34.80
C LEU A 256 2.69 14.34 -33.31
N TYR A 257 1.67 14.24 -32.45
CA TYR A 257 1.86 14.01 -31.02
C TYR A 257 2.43 12.61 -30.74
N ALA A 258 1.89 11.58 -31.39
CA ALA A 258 2.44 10.22 -31.25
C ALA A 258 3.90 10.13 -31.76
N GLU A 259 4.20 10.71 -32.93
CA GLU A 259 5.52 10.68 -33.56
C GLU A 259 6.57 11.43 -32.73
N SER A 260 6.22 12.59 -32.16
CA SER A 260 7.15 13.39 -31.34
C SER A 260 7.74 12.60 -30.17
N ASN A 261 6.99 11.63 -29.63
CA ASN A 261 7.40 10.78 -28.52
C ASN A 261 8.23 9.55 -28.94
N SER A 262 8.27 9.20 -30.22
CA SER A 262 8.99 8.01 -30.71
C SER A 262 10.52 8.11 -30.61
N SER A 263 11.03 9.34 -30.41
CA SER A 263 12.46 9.63 -30.23
C SER A 263 12.93 9.56 -28.76
N SER A 264 12.00 9.47 -27.81
CA SER A 264 12.29 9.36 -26.38
C SER A 264 12.78 7.96 -26.01
N SER A 265 13.80 7.85 -25.17
CA SER A 265 14.24 6.56 -24.63
C SER A 265 13.18 5.94 -23.71
N ASP A 266 12.40 6.80 -23.06
CA ASP A 266 11.57 6.45 -21.89
C ASP A 266 10.09 6.27 -22.28
N LEU A 267 9.70 6.69 -23.49
CA LEU A 267 8.33 6.62 -24.00
C LEU A 267 8.21 5.82 -25.31
N VAL A 268 6.99 5.40 -25.60
CA VAL A 268 6.55 4.81 -26.87
C VAL A 268 5.42 5.66 -27.44
N GLY A 269 5.55 6.12 -28.67
CA GLY A 269 4.49 6.88 -29.33
C GLY A 269 3.29 5.99 -29.69
N VAL A 270 2.09 6.41 -29.34
CA VAL A 270 0.85 5.68 -29.66
C VAL A 270 -0.18 6.60 -30.29
N LEU A 271 -0.65 6.20 -31.46
CA LEU A 271 -1.80 6.76 -32.14
C LEU A 271 -3.03 5.89 -31.88
N PHE A 272 -3.95 6.37 -31.06
CA PHE A 272 -5.26 5.75 -30.88
C PHE A 272 -6.19 6.18 -32.00
N LYS A 273 -6.73 5.18 -32.71
CA LYS A 273 -7.79 5.36 -33.71
C LYS A 273 -9.09 4.87 -33.11
N ILE A 274 -9.98 5.79 -32.75
CA ILE A 274 -11.17 5.50 -31.96
C ILE A 274 -12.40 5.53 -32.86
N THR A 275 -13.13 4.42 -32.92
CA THR A 275 -14.43 4.33 -33.58
C THR A 275 -15.54 4.69 -32.60
N VAL A 276 -16.30 5.71 -32.94
CA VAL A 276 -17.32 6.34 -32.09
C VAL A 276 -18.71 6.04 -32.66
N ASP A 277 -19.61 5.60 -31.79
CA ASP A 277 -21.02 5.41 -32.11
C ASP A 277 -21.86 6.44 -31.32
N PRO A 278 -22.42 7.47 -31.97
CA PRO A 278 -23.18 8.51 -31.30
C PRO A 278 -24.46 8.02 -30.61
N SER A 279 -24.93 6.82 -30.93
CA SER A 279 -26.10 6.23 -30.27
C SER A 279 -25.80 5.76 -28.84
N ILE A 280 -24.51 5.55 -28.51
CA ILE A 280 -24.07 5.09 -27.18
C ILE A 280 -24.07 6.28 -26.22
N SER A 281 -24.99 6.29 -25.25
CA SER A 281 -25.09 7.38 -24.27
C SER A 281 -24.26 7.20 -23.00
N SER A 282 -23.68 6.03 -22.79
CA SER A 282 -22.91 5.69 -21.57
C SER A 282 -21.67 6.57 -21.39
N THR A 283 -21.08 7.00 -22.51
CA THR A 283 -19.88 7.82 -22.57
C THR A 283 -20.17 9.06 -23.41
N PRO A 284 -20.68 10.15 -22.81
CA PRO A 284 -21.02 11.35 -23.56
C PRO A 284 -19.77 12.04 -24.10
N PHE A 285 -19.88 12.60 -25.30
CA PHE A 285 -18.85 13.40 -25.96
C PHE A 285 -19.48 14.56 -26.71
N CYS A 286 -18.71 15.59 -27.05
CA CYS A 286 -19.23 16.69 -27.87
C CYS A 286 -18.16 17.23 -28.82
N ASN A 287 -18.61 17.77 -29.95
CA ASN A 287 -17.79 18.64 -30.77
C ASN A 287 -17.67 20.00 -30.08
N THR A 288 -16.43 20.44 -29.87
CA THR A 288 -16.11 21.69 -29.16
C THR A 288 -16.08 22.92 -30.08
N THR A 289 -16.19 22.73 -31.40
CA THR A 289 -16.24 23.80 -32.40
C THR A 289 -17.39 24.76 -32.03
N ASN A 290 -17.06 26.05 -31.83
CA ASN A 290 -17.91 27.15 -31.33
C ASN A 290 -18.11 27.30 -29.81
N VAL A 291 -17.71 26.32 -28.99
CA VAL A 291 -17.84 26.40 -27.52
C VAL A 291 -16.49 26.36 -26.79
N GLY A 292 -15.45 25.87 -27.45
CA GLY A 292 -14.07 25.87 -26.96
C GLY A 292 -13.39 27.23 -27.09
N TYR A 293 -12.28 27.40 -26.37
CA TYR A 293 -11.48 28.63 -26.34
C TYR A 293 -10.96 29.03 -27.73
N TYR A 294 -10.51 28.06 -28.52
CA TYR A 294 -9.95 28.27 -29.85
C TYR A 294 -11.00 28.44 -30.95
N GLY A 295 -12.29 28.29 -30.64
CA GLY A 295 -13.39 28.45 -31.59
C GLY A 295 -13.25 27.51 -32.79
N ASP A 296 -13.34 28.04 -34.01
CA ASP A 296 -13.22 27.28 -35.25
C ASP A 296 -11.78 26.94 -35.65
N ALA A 297 -10.77 27.41 -34.89
CA ALA A 297 -9.37 27.14 -35.19
C ALA A 297 -8.97 25.69 -34.87
N GLU A 298 -9.68 25.02 -33.95
CA GLU A 298 -9.43 23.65 -33.55
C GLU A 298 -10.75 22.85 -33.56
N GLU A 299 -10.79 21.80 -34.37
CA GLU A 299 -11.93 20.88 -34.43
C GLU A 299 -11.66 19.66 -33.53
N GLU A 300 -12.10 19.75 -32.27
CA GLU A 300 -11.90 18.69 -31.27
C GLU A 300 -13.20 18.02 -30.85
N ILE A 301 -13.15 16.70 -30.69
CA ILE A 301 -14.16 15.91 -30.01
C ILE A 301 -13.68 15.63 -28.58
N LEU A 302 -14.42 16.16 -27.61
CA LEU A 302 -14.11 16.03 -26.19
C LEU A 302 -15.02 14.99 -25.55
N PHE A 303 -14.43 13.92 -25.02
CA PHE A 303 -15.13 12.90 -24.24
C PHE A 303 -15.15 13.26 -22.76
N ALA A 304 -16.25 12.89 -22.10
CA ALA A 304 -16.38 13.02 -20.66
C ALA A 304 -15.42 12.11 -19.87
N MET A 305 -15.23 12.45 -18.60
CA MET A 305 -14.50 11.65 -17.62
C MET A 305 -14.91 10.17 -17.60
N HIS A 306 -13.91 9.30 -17.49
CA HIS A 306 -14.05 7.84 -17.45
C HIS A 306 -14.73 7.32 -18.72
N SER A 307 -13.99 7.40 -19.82
CA SER A 307 -14.40 6.88 -21.13
C SER A 307 -13.77 5.51 -21.35
N VAL A 308 -14.60 4.50 -21.64
CA VAL A 308 -14.16 3.11 -21.78
C VAL A 308 -14.25 2.67 -23.24
N PHE A 309 -13.22 1.94 -23.68
CA PHE A 309 -13.06 1.46 -25.04
C PHE A 309 -12.61 0.01 -25.06
N ARG A 310 -13.05 -0.74 -26.06
CA ARG A 310 -12.56 -2.07 -26.38
C ARG A 310 -11.28 -1.93 -27.22
N ILE A 311 -10.22 -2.62 -26.81
CA ILE A 311 -8.95 -2.64 -27.53
C ILE A 311 -9.06 -3.61 -28.71
N GLY A 312 -8.94 -3.08 -29.92
CA GLY A 312 -8.94 -3.82 -31.18
C GLY A 312 -7.55 -4.26 -31.62
N GLU A 313 -7.22 -4.04 -32.89
CA GLU A 313 -5.92 -4.41 -33.45
C GLU A 313 -4.83 -3.41 -33.02
N ILE A 314 -3.66 -3.93 -32.63
CA ILE A 314 -2.46 -3.13 -32.34
C ILE A 314 -1.46 -3.34 -33.47
N ARG A 315 -1.05 -2.26 -34.12
CA ARG A 315 -0.18 -2.25 -35.31
C ARG A 315 1.06 -1.41 -35.08
N LEU A 316 2.22 -1.95 -35.44
CA LEU A 316 3.48 -1.20 -35.42
C LEU A 316 3.55 -0.31 -36.67
N LEU A 317 3.83 0.99 -36.48
CA LEU A 317 3.95 1.96 -37.57
C LEU A 317 5.40 2.20 -37.99
N ASN A 318 6.38 1.80 -37.19
CA ASN A 318 7.79 1.93 -37.51
C ASN A 318 8.61 0.66 -37.15
N GLU A 319 9.75 0.50 -37.82
CA GLU A 319 10.65 -0.66 -37.63
C GLU A 319 11.33 -0.68 -36.24
N ASN A 320 11.39 0.48 -35.57
CA ASN A 320 12.03 0.62 -34.26
C ASN A 320 11.12 0.21 -33.09
N ASN A 321 9.88 -0.22 -33.36
CA ASN A 321 8.84 -0.56 -32.37
C ASN A 321 8.55 0.57 -31.35
N ARG A 322 8.76 1.82 -31.75
CA ARG A 322 8.57 3.00 -30.88
C ARG A 322 7.38 3.88 -31.30
N LEU A 323 6.64 3.46 -32.32
CA LEU A 323 5.43 4.13 -32.79
C LEU A 323 4.38 3.08 -33.20
N LEU A 324 3.19 3.15 -32.62
CA LEU A 324 2.10 2.20 -32.87
C LEU A 324 0.79 2.90 -33.20
N GLN A 325 -0.09 2.18 -33.88
CA GLN A 325 -1.50 2.47 -33.98
C GLN A 325 -2.29 1.45 -33.17
N VAL A 326 -3.23 1.93 -32.36
CA VAL A 326 -4.14 1.09 -31.58
C VAL A 326 -5.55 1.42 -32.02
N ASP A 327 -6.26 0.43 -32.54
CA ASP A 327 -7.67 0.59 -32.86
C ASP A 327 -8.50 0.43 -31.58
N LEU A 328 -9.35 1.42 -31.28
CA LEU A 328 -10.26 1.43 -30.15
C LEU A 328 -11.71 1.49 -30.65
N MET A 329 -12.61 0.81 -29.95
CA MET A 329 -14.04 0.86 -30.23
C MET A 329 -14.80 1.28 -28.97
N GLN A 330 -15.67 2.28 -29.08
CA GLN A 330 -16.49 2.73 -27.96
C GLN A 330 -17.36 1.59 -27.41
N THR A 331 -17.34 1.39 -26.09
CA THR A 331 -18.13 0.35 -25.44
C THR A 331 -19.53 0.85 -25.09
N SER A 332 -20.54 0.00 -25.28
CA SER A 332 -21.92 0.28 -24.87
C SER A 332 -22.24 -0.30 -23.49
N ASP A 333 -23.36 0.12 -22.90
CA ASP A 333 -23.87 -0.45 -21.63
C ASP A 333 -24.20 -1.95 -21.73
N ASN A 334 -24.32 -2.48 -22.95
CA ASN A 334 -24.57 -3.90 -23.20
C ASN A 334 -23.28 -4.74 -23.24
N ASP A 335 -22.11 -4.11 -23.11
CA ASP A 335 -20.85 -4.85 -23.04
C ASP A 335 -20.84 -5.73 -21.78
N PRO A 336 -20.74 -7.07 -21.91
CA PRO A 336 -20.96 -7.97 -20.78
C PRO A 336 -19.86 -7.85 -19.73
N GLU A 337 -18.63 -7.55 -20.13
CA GLU A 337 -17.52 -7.35 -19.20
C GLU A 337 -17.69 -6.01 -18.47
N LEU A 338 -17.93 -4.92 -19.19
CA LEU A 338 -18.16 -3.60 -18.58
C LEU A 338 -19.38 -3.58 -17.65
N ASN A 339 -20.46 -4.27 -18.01
CA ASN A 339 -21.66 -4.36 -17.18
C ASN A 339 -21.40 -5.16 -15.91
N ALA A 340 -20.74 -6.33 -16.00
CA ALA A 340 -20.36 -7.12 -14.83
C ALA A 340 -19.45 -6.33 -13.87
N LEU A 341 -18.54 -5.52 -14.42
CA LEU A 341 -17.70 -4.61 -13.65
C LEU A 341 -18.55 -3.55 -12.94
N THR A 342 -19.38 -2.83 -13.70
CA THR A 342 -20.26 -1.77 -13.21
C THR A 342 -21.15 -2.24 -12.06
N GLU A 343 -21.77 -3.40 -12.19
CA GLU A 343 -22.62 -3.98 -11.14
C GLU A 343 -21.81 -4.36 -9.90
N ARG A 344 -20.62 -4.95 -10.06
CA ARG A 344 -19.74 -5.28 -8.93
C ARG A 344 -19.37 -4.04 -8.11
N ILE A 345 -19.06 -2.94 -8.77
CA ILE A 345 -18.71 -1.69 -8.11
C ILE A 345 -19.90 -1.07 -7.37
N ARG A 346 -21.09 -1.14 -7.98
CA ARG A 346 -22.32 -0.69 -7.32
C ARG A 346 -22.56 -1.52 -6.08
N GLU A 347 -22.40 -2.84 -6.14
CA GLU A 347 -22.47 -3.71 -4.96
C GLU A 347 -21.46 -3.30 -3.88
N GLU A 348 -20.21 -3.00 -4.26
CA GLU A 348 -19.15 -2.61 -3.32
C GLU A 348 -19.33 -1.20 -2.72
N THR A 349 -20.06 -0.32 -3.40
CA THR A 349 -20.27 1.08 -3.00
C THR A 349 -21.69 1.39 -2.51
N PHE A 350 -22.48 0.34 -2.23
CA PHE A 350 -23.83 0.38 -1.63
C PHE A 350 -24.71 1.51 -2.20
N PRO A 351 -25.39 1.32 -3.33
CA PRO A 351 -25.93 2.40 -4.15
C PRO A 351 -27.12 3.15 -3.50
N GLY A 352 -27.64 2.65 -2.38
CA GLY A 352 -28.71 3.28 -1.60
C GLY A 352 -28.24 4.18 -0.44
N GLN A 353 -26.92 4.39 -0.29
CA GLN A 353 -26.34 5.27 0.73
C GLN A 353 -26.17 6.71 0.21
N GLU A 354 -26.14 7.69 1.13
CA GLU A 354 -25.85 9.09 0.80
C GLU A 354 -24.46 9.26 0.15
N GLU A 355 -24.35 10.20 -0.78
CA GLU A 355 -23.18 10.37 -1.65
C GLU A 355 -21.88 10.61 -0.88
N TRP A 356 -21.92 11.43 0.17
CA TRP A 356 -20.77 11.68 1.04
C TRP A 356 -20.34 10.44 1.82
N TYR A 357 -21.29 9.62 2.27
CA TYR A 357 -20.98 8.36 2.94
C TYR A 357 -20.27 7.40 1.98
N ARG A 358 -20.74 7.33 0.72
CA ARG A 358 -20.09 6.57 -0.35
C ARG A 358 -18.68 7.09 -0.64
N LEU A 359 -18.47 8.42 -0.65
CA LEU A 359 -17.14 9.01 -0.84
C LEU A 359 -16.16 8.55 0.23
N GLY A 360 -16.57 8.56 1.51
CA GLY A 360 -15.76 8.05 2.62
C GLY A 360 -15.33 6.58 2.42
N GLN A 361 -16.21 5.74 1.87
CA GLN A 361 -15.91 4.34 1.59
C GLN A 361 -14.90 4.19 0.44
N VAL A 362 -15.02 5.00 -0.62
CA VAL A 362 -14.06 5.02 -1.73
C VAL A 362 -12.69 5.45 -1.23
N LEU A 363 -12.62 6.51 -0.40
CA LEU A 363 -11.37 6.99 0.19
C LEU A 363 -10.71 5.91 1.06
N ILE A 364 -11.49 5.17 1.86
CA ILE A 364 -11.01 3.99 2.60
C ILE A 364 -10.39 2.95 1.64
N LYS A 365 -11.05 2.66 0.51
CA LYS A 365 -10.61 1.64 -0.43
C LYS A 365 -9.33 2.02 -1.16
N VAL A 366 -9.16 3.31 -1.48
CA VAL A 366 -7.93 3.86 -2.10
C VAL A 366 -6.80 4.02 -1.07
N GLY A 367 -7.08 3.89 0.23
CA GLY A 367 -6.09 4.03 1.30
C GLY A 367 -5.91 5.46 1.83
N GLU A 368 -6.76 6.39 1.40
CA GLU A 368 -6.79 7.79 1.84
C GLU A 368 -7.52 7.93 3.20
N PHE A 369 -7.00 7.25 4.22
CA PHE A 369 -7.63 7.14 5.55
C PHE A 369 -7.87 8.50 6.22
N SER A 370 -6.93 9.44 6.12
CA SER A 370 -7.07 10.77 6.72
C SER A 370 -8.22 11.58 6.11
N LYS A 371 -8.44 11.45 4.80
CA LYS A 371 -9.53 12.14 4.09
C LYS A 371 -10.86 11.46 4.34
N ALA A 372 -10.88 10.13 4.33
CA ALA A 372 -12.05 9.37 4.73
C ALA A 372 -12.51 9.77 6.14
N GLN A 373 -11.57 9.96 7.07
CA GLN A 373 -11.87 10.43 8.42
C GLN A 373 -12.54 11.80 8.40
N GLN A 374 -12.00 12.77 7.67
CA GLN A 374 -12.59 14.12 7.57
C GLN A 374 -14.03 14.08 7.04
N VAL A 375 -14.29 13.28 5.99
CA VAL A 375 -15.64 13.10 5.44
C VAL A 375 -16.59 12.54 6.50
N TYR A 376 -16.16 11.51 7.23
CA TYR A 376 -16.99 10.88 8.26
C TYR A 376 -17.18 11.76 9.51
N ASP A 377 -16.17 12.52 9.92
CA ASP A 377 -16.27 13.47 11.03
C ASP A 377 -17.29 14.58 10.71
N GLU A 378 -17.29 15.08 9.46
CA GLU A 378 -18.26 16.08 9.02
C GLU A 378 -19.68 15.51 8.92
N LEU A 379 -19.84 14.31 8.35
CA LEU A 379 -21.13 13.60 8.33
C LEU A 379 -21.67 13.38 9.74
N LEU A 380 -20.79 13.02 10.70
CA LEU A 380 -21.18 12.81 12.09
C LEU A 380 -21.69 14.10 12.75
N ASN A 381 -21.16 15.26 12.37
CA ASN A 381 -21.62 16.56 12.89
C ASN A 381 -22.98 16.98 12.31
N GLN A 382 -23.33 16.49 11.12
CA GLN A 382 -24.55 16.87 10.41
C GLN A 382 -25.74 15.94 10.69
N THR A 383 -25.49 14.67 11.05
CA THR A 383 -26.55 13.70 11.30
C THR A 383 -26.97 13.65 12.78
N SER A 384 -28.27 13.44 13.00
CA SER A 384 -28.83 13.10 14.32
C SER A 384 -29.46 11.70 14.34
N ASP A 385 -29.39 10.96 13.23
CA ASP A 385 -29.96 9.62 13.13
C ASP A 385 -29.00 8.58 13.71
N LEU A 386 -29.46 7.83 14.72
CA LEU A 386 -28.63 6.86 15.42
C LEU A 386 -28.12 5.74 14.51
N SER A 387 -28.87 5.34 13.48
CA SER A 387 -28.44 4.30 12.54
C SER A 387 -27.31 4.79 11.62
N GLN A 388 -27.43 6.00 11.09
CA GLN A 388 -26.36 6.65 10.33
C GLN A 388 -25.11 6.87 11.19
N MET A 389 -25.27 7.37 12.41
CA MET A 389 -24.16 7.53 13.36
C MET A 389 -23.45 6.21 13.63
N ALA A 390 -24.19 5.11 13.78
CA ALA A 390 -23.61 3.77 13.96
C ALA A 390 -22.75 3.36 12.75
N GLY A 391 -23.23 3.57 11.52
CA GLY A 391 -22.44 3.36 10.30
C GLY A 391 -21.16 4.18 10.27
N ILE A 392 -21.24 5.46 10.61
CA ILE A 392 -20.11 6.38 10.63
C ILE A 392 -19.07 5.98 11.69
N TYR A 393 -19.49 5.70 12.93
CA TYR A 393 -18.58 5.26 13.99
C TYR A 393 -17.89 3.93 13.66
N PHE A 394 -18.57 3.03 12.96
CA PHE A 394 -17.94 1.79 12.47
C PHE A 394 -16.78 2.08 11.52
N HIS A 395 -16.97 3.00 10.57
CA HIS A 395 -15.93 3.39 9.61
C HIS A 395 -14.79 4.17 10.28
N LEU A 396 -15.08 5.12 11.17
CA LEU A 396 -14.06 5.84 11.94
C LEU A 396 -13.22 4.90 12.80
N GLY A 397 -13.84 3.93 13.48
CA GLY A 397 -13.13 2.90 14.23
C GLY A 397 -12.23 2.04 13.34
N TRP A 398 -12.70 1.68 12.15
CA TRP A 398 -11.93 0.92 11.18
C TRP A 398 -10.76 1.73 10.59
N ILE A 399 -10.97 3.02 10.29
CA ILE A 399 -9.92 3.93 9.82
C ILE A 399 -8.80 4.04 10.86
N LYS A 400 -9.16 4.28 12.13
CA LYS A 400 -8.20 4.40 13.22
C LYS A 400 -7.44 3.09 13.49
N ASP A 401 -8.08 1.94 13.35
CA ASP A 401 -7.38 0.64 13.43
C ASP A 401 -6.32 0.49 12.33
N ASN A 402 -6.62 0.91 11.09
CA ASN A 402 -5.64 0.89 9.99
C ASN A 402 -4.53 1.93 10.15
N GLN A 403 -4.79 3.04 10.83
CA GLN A 403 -3.77 4.03 11.23
C GLN A 403 -2.97 3.61 12.48
N GLU A 404 -3.31 2.47 13.09
CA GLU A 404 -2.72 1.95 14.34
C GLU A 404 -2.95 2.84 15.57
N GLU A 405 -3.98 3.67 15.52
CA GLU A 405 -4.45 4.52 16.61
C GLU A 405 -5.46 3.73 17.46
N PHE A 406 -5.01 2.61 18.04
CA PHE A 406 -5.88 1.60 18.65
C PHE A 406 -6.81 2.15 19.74
N LYS A 407 -6.37 3.15 20.52
CA LYS A 407 -7.20 3.74 21.58
C LYS A 407 -8.39 4.51 21.02
N GLU A 408 -8.18 5.27 19.94
CA GLU A 408 -9.25 6.01 19.27
C GLU A 408 -10.20 5.05 18.55
N ALA A 409 -9.64 4.02 17.91
CA ALA A 409 -10.43 2.95 17.29
C ALA A 409 -11.37 2.26 18.31
N ILE A 410 -10.86 1.91 19.49
CA ILE A 410 -11.66 1.35 20.58
C ILE A 410 -12.77 2.34 21.00
N GLY A 411 -12.43 3.61 21.21
CA GLY A 411 -13.42 4.61 21.61
C GLY A 411 -14.57 4.77 20.61
N PHE A 412 -14.29 4.70 19.30
CA PHE A 412 -15.34 4.71 18.28
C PHE A 412 -16.18 3.43 18.28
N TYR A 413 -15.57 2.27 18.47
CA TYR A 413 -16.31 1.01 18.58
C TYR A 413 -17.14 0.90 19.87
N GLU A 414 -16.69 1.49 20.98
CA GLU A 414 -17.46 1.58 22.22
C GLU A 414 -18.72 2.45 22.03
N LYS A 415 -18.58 3.64 21.43
CA LYS A 415 -19.74 4.48 21.06
C LYS A 415 -20.72 3.75 20.12
N LEU A 416 -20.20 3.01 19.15
CA LEU A 416 -21.01 2.18 18.26
C LEU A 416 -21.80 1.12 19.04
N ILE A 417 -21.19 0.47 20.03
CA ILE A 417 -21.88 -0.51 20.89
C ILE A 417 -22.98 0.19 21.70
N GLU A 418 -22.69 1.34 22.31
CA GLU A 418 -23.68 2.13 23.06
C GLU A 418 -24.89 2.51 22.20
N ILE A 419 -24.67 2.94 20.96
CA ILE A 419 -25.75 3.27 20.02
C ILE A 419 -26.56 2.02 19.65
N ASN A 420 -25.91 0.90 19.34
CA ASN A 420 -26.63 -0.34 19.02
C ASN A 420 -27.47 -0.85 20.20
N GLU A 421 -26.99 -0.67 21.44
CA GLU A 421 -27.77 -0.97 22.64
C GLU A 421 -29.03 -0.10 22.76
N GLN A 422 -28.98 1.17 22.31
CA GLN A 422 -30.13 2.07 22.27
C GLN A 422 -31.15 1.71 21.16
N ILE A 423 -30.67 1.29 19.98
CA ILE A 423 -31.53 0.92 18.84
C ILE A 423 -32.27 -0.42 19.07
N SER A 424 -31.98 -1.13 20.18
CA SER A 424 -32.65 -2.37 20.62
C SER A 424 -32.53 -3.58 19.68
N ASP A 425 -31.50 -3.63 18.83
CA ASP A 425 -31.16 -4.83 18.07
C ASP A 425 -29.90 -5.50 18.64
N LYS A 426 -30.11 -6.25 19.73
CA LYS A 426 -29.02 -6.94 20.45
C LYS A 426 -28.30 -8.00 19.62
N ASP A 427 -28.88 -8.39 18.48
CA ASP A 427 -28.38 -9.44 17.61
C ASP A 427 -28.03 -8.93 16.21
N HIS A 428 -27.93 -7.60 16.03
CA HIS A 428 -27.57 -7.01 14.74
C HIS A 428 -26.21 -7.54 14.25
N PRO A 429 -26.08 -8.01 12.98
CA PRO A 429 -24.83 -8.54 12.43
C PRO A 429 -23.63 -7.61 12.60
N GLN A 430 -23.84 -6.29 12.54
CA GLN A 430 -22.78 -5.27 12.72
C GLN A 430 -22.15 -5.30 14.12
N LEU A 431 -22.90 -5.71 15.15
CA LEU A 431 -22.38 -5.84 16.50
C LEU A 431 -21.36 -7.01 16.58
N ALA A 432 -21.61 -8.11 15.87
CA ALA A 432 -20.64 -9.19 15.75
C ALA A 432 -19.36 -8.76 15.02
N TYR A 433 -19.47 -7.94 13.98
CA TYR A 433 -18.29 -7.36 13.30
C TYR A 433 -17.51 -6.42 14.23
N THR A 434 -18.20 -5.57 14.98
CA THR A 434 -17.61 -4.63 15.93
C THR A 434 -16.84 -5.37 17.02
N TYR A 435 -17.45 -6.37 17.66
CA TYR A 435 -16.76 -7.21 18.64
C TYR A 435 -15.60 -8.01 18.04
N ASN A 436 -15.73 -8.48 16.80
CA ASN A 436 -14.60 -9.13 16.14
C ASN A 436 -13.42 -8.16 15.93
N ASN A 437 -13.67 -6.91 15.52
CA ASN A 437 -12.63 -5.90 15.30
C ASN A 437 -11.98 -5.46 16.62
N LEU A 438 -12.77 -5.24 17.67
CA LEU A 438 -12.23 -5.04 19.02
C LEU A 438 -11.34 -6.21 19.45
N GLY A 439 -11.77 -7.46 19.22
CA GLY A 439 -10.94 -8.63 19.49
C GLY A 439 -9.61 -8.63 18.73
N ILE A 440 -9.60 -8.20 17.46
CA ILE A 440 -8.38 -8.02 16.66
C ILE A 440 -7.48 -6.95 17.27
N ILE A 441 -8.02 -5.79 17.62
CA ILE A 441 -7.28 -4.68 18.22
C ILE A 441 -6.65 -5.11 19.54
N TYR A 442 -7.42 -5.69 20.46
CA TYR A 442 -6.88 -6.17 21.73
C TYR A 442 -5.83 -7.26 21.54
N ASN A 443 -5.96 -8.13 20.54
CA ASN A 443 -4.92 -9.10 20.20
C ASN A 443 -3.64 -8.42 19.70
N ARG A 444 -3.74 -7.37 18.87
CA ARG A 444 -2.60 -6.56 18.40
C ARG A 444 -1.95 -5.77 19.53
N MET A 445 -2.72 -5.37 20.54
CA MET A 445 -2.24 -4.70 21.75
C MET A 445 -1.62 -5.66 22.77
N GLY A 446 -1.67 -6.98 22.54
CA GLY A 446 -1.18 -8.00 23.49
C GLY A 446 -2.12 -8.27 24.66
N GLU A 447 -3.32 -7.68 24.66
CA GLU A 447 -4.37 -7.85 25.66
C GLU A 447 -5.22 -9.09 25.36
N TYR A 448 -4.58 -10.26 25.41
CA TYR A 448 -5.15 -11.49 24.87
C TYR A 448 -6.42 -11.99 25.60
N LEU A 449 -6.65 -11.62 26.85
CA LEU A 449 -7.85 -12.01 27.58
C LEU A 449 -9.07 -11.21 27.12
N GLN A 450 -8.92 -9.88 26.98
CA GLN A 450 -9.93 -9.01 26.37
C GLN A 450 -10.22 -9.45 24.94
N ALA A 451 -9.18 -9.75 24.16
CA ALA A 451 -9.34 -10.24 22.79
C ALA A 451 -10.22 -11.49 22.70
N LEU A 452 -9.99 -12.48 23.57
CA LEU A 452 -10.83 -13.68 23.64
C LEU A 452 -12.27 -13.34 24.01
N GLN A 453 -12.48 -12.50 25.03
CA GLN A 453 -13.82 -12.10 25.46
C GLN A 453 -14.63 -11.47 24.31
N PHE A 454 -14.01 -10.57 23.55
CA PHE A 454 -14.67 -9.92 22.42
C PHE A 454 -14.92 -10.87 21.25
N HIS A 455 -13.95 -11.73 20.90
CA HIS A 455 -14.19 -12.76 19.90
C HIS A 455 -15.30 -13.75 20.30
N GLU A 456 -15.38 -14.14 21.57
CA GLU A 456 -16.44 -15.00 22.10
C GLU A 456 -17.81 -14.33 22.03
N LYS A 457 -17.91 -13.02 22.34
CA LYS A 457 -19.14 -12.23 22.13
C LYS A 457 -19.56 -12.22 20.65
N ALA A 458 -18.62 -12.02 19.73
CA ALA A 458 -18.90 -12.06 18.29
C ALA A 458 -19.42 -13.44 17.84
N VAL A 459 -18.80 -14.53 18.32
CA VAL A 459 -19.25 -15.91 18.06
C VAL A 459 -20.64 -16.15 18.61
N ALA A 460 -20.94 -15.68 19.82
CA ALA A 460 -22.25 -15.86 20.45
C ALA A 460 -23.38 -15.16 19.68
N ILE A 461 -23.12 -14.00 19.07
CA ILE A 461 -24.08 -13.34 18.18
C ILE A 461 -24.22 -14.13 16.87
N ARG A 462 -23.10 -14.49 16.22
CA ARG A 462 -23.13 -15.24 14.95
C ARG A 462 -23.87 -16.58 15.07
N LEU A 463 -23.69 -17.30 16.17
CA LEU A 463 -24.41 -18.56 16.43
C LEU A 463 -25.92 -18.38 16.66
N ARG A 464 -26.38 -17.17 17.02
CA ARG A 464 -27.81 -16.87 17.21
C ARG A 464 -28.49 -16.46 15.91
N ILE A 465 -27.78 -15.76 15.02
CA ILE A 465 -28.37 -15.20 13.79
C ILE A 465 -28.03 -15.98 12.51
N LEU A 466 -26.96 -16.78 12.51
CA LEU A 466 -26.48 -17.51 11.34
C LEU A 466 -26.60 -19.02 11.54
N SER A 467 -26.58 -19.75 10.42
CA SER A 467 -26.43 -21.19 10.44
C SER A 467 -25.08 -21.58 11.09
N PRO A 468 -25.01 -22.68 11.88
CA PRO A 468 -23.76 -23.14 12.50
C PRO A 468 -22.61 -23.44 11.54
N ILE A 469 -22.90 -23.52 10.23
CA ILE A 469 -21.93 -23.75 9.15
C ILE A 469 -21.51 -22.44 8.44
N ASP A 470 -21.92 -21.26 8.89
CA ASP A 470 -21.56 -20.01 8.21
C ASP A 470 -20.04 -19.73 8.17
N SER A 471 -19.52 -19.34 7.00
CA SER A 471 -18.09 -19.04 6.78
C SER A 471 -17.54 -17.92 7.67
N THR A 472 -18.37 -16.98 8.11
CA THR A 472 -17.98 -15.93 9.07
C THR A 472 -17.67 -16.50 10.45
N LEU A 473 -18.30 -17.62 10.83
CA LEU A 473 -18.01 -18.33 12.06
C LEU A 473 -16.62 -18.98 12.02
N ALA A 474 -16.21 -19.52 10.86
CA ALA A 474 -14.85 -20.02 10.65
C ALA A 474 -13.81 -18.91 10.85
N THR A 475 -14.08 -17.70 10.36
CA THR A 475 -13.21 -16.53 10.58
C THR A 475 -13.05 -16.21 12.07
N SER A 476 -14.14 -16.25 12.85
CA SER A 476 -14.06 -16.08 14.31
C SER A 476 -13.18 -17.13 14.99
N TYR A 477 -13.35 -18.41 14.63
CA TYR A 477 -12.53 -19.48 15.23
C TYR A 477 -11.06 -19.35 14.84
N ASN A 478 -10.75 -18.93 13.61
CA ASN A 478 -9.38 -18.59 13.22
C ASN A 478 -8.81 -17.45 14.07
N ASN A 479 -9.58 -16.39 14.32
CA ASN A 479 -9.12 -15.29 15.18
C ASN A 479 -8.87 -15.76 16.62
N ILE A 480 -9.79 -16.53 17.22
CA ILE A 480 -9.61 -17.11 18.57
C ILE A 480 -8.37 -18.02 18.62
N GLY A 481 -8.18 -18.85 17.58
CA GLY A 481 -7.00 -19.69 17.44
C GLY A 481 -5.71 -18.89 17.46
N ARG A 482 -5.67 -17.77 16.73
CA ARG A 482 -4.53 -16.85 16.69
C ARG A 482 -4.26 -16.21 18.06
N VAL A 483 -5.30 -15.84 18.81
CA VAL A 483 -5.11 -15.35 20.18
C VAL A 483 -4.53 -16.44 21.09
N HIS A 484 -4.97 -17.70 20.96
CA HIS A 484 -4.37 -18.81 21.71
C HIS A 484 -2.92 -19.08 21.31
N GLU A 485 -2.59 -19.01 20.02
CA GLU A 485 -1.23 -19.14 19.51
C GLU A 485 -0.31 -18.04 20.05
N ASN A 486 -0.74 -16.78 20.02
CA ASN A 486 0.01 -15.65 20.59
C ASN A 486 0.25 -15.78 22.10
N ARG A 487 -0.60 -16.54 22.80
CA ARG A 487 -0.42 -16.89 24.23
C ARG A 487 0.45 -18.12 24.47
N GLY A 488 0.99 -18.74 23.41
CA GLY A 488 1.75 -19.99 23.48
C GLY A 488 0.88 -21.24 23.75
N LYS A 489 -0.44 -21.15 23.61
CA LYS A 489 -1.39 -22.27 23.84
C LYS A 489 -1.70 -23.02 22.54
N TYR A 490 -0.66 -23.56 21.89
CA TYR A 490 -0.74 -24.12 20.54
C TYR A 490 -1.78 -25.24 20.38
N SER A 491 -1.97 -26.11 21.37
CA SER A 491 -3.01 -27.16 21.30
C SER A 491 -4.44 -26.60 21.25
N LYS A 492 -4.70 -25.48 21.96
CA LYS A 492 -6.01 -24.82 21.89
C LYS A 492 -6.18 -24.08 20.57
N ALA A 493 -5.10 -23.46 20.06
CA ALA A 493 -5.11 -22.83 18.75
C ALA A 493 -5.47 -23.84 17.65
N LEU A 494 -4.83 -25.02 17.68
CA LEU A 494 -5.09 -26.11 16.74
C LEU A 494 -6.56 -26.54 16.73
N LEU A 495 -7.18 -26.76 17.89
CA LEU A 495 -8.61 -27.11 17.99
C LEU A 495 -9.51 -26.05 17.34
N CYS A 496 -9.20 -24.76 17.53
CA CYS A 496 -9.95 -23.67 16.91
C CYS A 496 -9.77 -23.65 15.38
N TYR A 497 -8.53 -23.80 14.90
CA TYR A 497 -8.23 -23.82 13.47
C TYR A 497 -8.84 -25.05 12.76
N GLU A 498 -8.82 -26.22 13.39
CA GLU A 498 -9.47 -27.44 12.87
C GLU A 498 -11.00 -27.27 12.80
N LYS A 499 -11.60 -26.62 13.80
CA LYS A 499 -13.03 -26.29 13.77
C LYS A 499 -13.36 -25.32 12.63
N ALA A 500 -12.54 -24.29 12.43
CA ALA A 500 -12.69 -23.36 11.31
C ALA A 500 -12.57 -24.08 9.96
N LEU A 501 -11.55 -24.94 9.80
CA LEU A 501 -11.36 -25.73 8.58
C LEU A 501 -12.56 -26.62 8.29
N LYS A 502 -13.11 -27.31 9.31
CA LYS A 502 -14.26 -28.19 9.14
C LYS A 502 -15.49 -27.42 8.64
N ILE A 503 -15.78 -26.26 9.21
CA ILE A 503 -16.89 -25.39 8.77
C ILE A 503 -16.72 -25.00 7.30
N LEU A 504 -15.52 -24.59 6.90
CA LEU A 504 -15.23 -24.20 5.52
C LEU A 504 -15.32 -25.39 4.54
N GLN A 505 -14.89 -26.58 4.95
CA GLN A 505 -15.01 -27.80 4.13
C GLN A 505 -16.46 -28.24 3.92
N GLU A 506 -17.35 -27.97 4.88
CA GLU A 506 -18.78 -28.27 4.77
C GLU A 506 -19.54 -27.24 3.90
N THR A 507 -18.97 -26.04 3.71
CA THR A 507 -19.66 -24.93 3.02
C THR A 507 -19.08 -24.53 1.67
N LEU A 508 -17.81 -24.83 1.43
CA LEU A 508 -17.09 -24.35 0.26
C LEU A 508 -16.54 -25.52 -0.56
N PRO A 509 -16.38 -25.35 -1.89
CA PRO A 509 -15.67 -26.31 -2.72
C PRO A 509 -14.26 -26.61 -2.19
N SER A 510 -13.75 -27.82 -2.44
CA SER A 510 -12.46 -28.29 -1.93
C SER A 510 -11.24 -27.51 -2.43
N ASN A 511 -11.40 -26.73 -3.50
CA ASN A 511 -10.41 -25.84 -4.10
C ASN A 511 -10.65 -24.35 -3.77
N HIS A 512 -11.54 -24.03 -2.83
CA HIS A 512 -11.83 -22.64 -2.50
C HIS A 512 -10.67 -21.98 -1.73
N PRO A 513 -10.17 -20.78 -2.14
CA PRO A 513 -9.03 -20.13 -1.51
C PRO A 513 -9.16 -19.89 0.01
N GLN A 514 -10.36 -19.67 0.54
CA GLN A 514 -10.56 -19.48 1.99
C GLN A 514 -10.09 -20.67 2.85
N LEU A 515 -10.04 -21.89 2.30
CA LEU A 515 -9.49 -23.06 3.00
C LEU A 515 -7.99 -22.91 3.33
N THR A 516 -7.27 -22.09 2.55
CA THR A 516 -5.82 -21.94 2.66
C THR A 516 -5.44 -21.21 3.95
N ILE A 517 -6.28 -20.27 4.41
CA ILE A 517 -6.09 -19.55 5.67
C ILE A 517 -6.02 -20.53 6.85
N SER A 518 -7.01 -21.43 6.95
CA SER A 518 -7.04 -22.43 8.04
C SER A 518 -5.90 -23.44 7.92
N HIS A 519 -5.56 -23.90 6.71
CA HIS A 519 -4.41 -24.78 6.50
C HIS A 519 -3.07 -24.11 6.89
N ASN A 520 -2.87 -22.85 6.53
CA ASN A 520 -1.69 -22.08 6.90
C ASN A 520 -1.59 -21.89 8.43
N ASN A 521 -2.70 -21.57 9.09
CA ASN A 521 -2.77 -21.45 10.55
C ASN A 521 -2.46 -22.76 11.26
N ILE A 522 -3.02 -23.88 10.78
CA ILE A 522 -2.71 -25.22 11.32
C ILE A 522 -1.24 -25.56 11.10
N GLY A 523 -0.70 -25.25 9.92
CA GLY A 523 0.72 -25.41 9.59
C GLY A 523 1.62 -24.64 10.57
N GLY A 524 1.32 -23.36 10.81
CA GLY A 524 2.01 -22.52 11.79
C GLY A 524 1.95 -23.07 13.22
N ALA A 525 0.77 -23.52 13.67
CA ALA A 525 0.63 -24.14 14.97
C ALA A 525 1.50 -25.41 15.11
N TYR A 526 1.56 -26.25 14.07
CA TYR A 526 2.43 -27.43 14.08
C TYR A 526 3.93 -27.08 14.03
N ILE A 527 4.34 -26.00 13.33
CA ILE A 527 5.72 -25.47 13.39
C ILE A 527 6.07 -25.10 14.83
N ASN A 528 5.19 -24.34 15.50
CA ASN A 528 5.37 -23.92 16.88
C ASN A 528 5.42 -25.10 17.87
N MET A 529 4.77 -26.21 17.54
CA MET A 529 4.84 -27.48 18.28
C MET A 529 6.02 -28.38 17.85
N SER A 530 6.90 -27.92 16.96
CA SER A 530 8.01 -28.68 16.39
C SER A 530 7.58 -29.96 15.63
N ASN A 531 6.34 -30.05 15.18
CA ASN A 531 5.83 -31.16 14.37
C ASN A 531 5.90 -30.82 12.87
N TYR A 532 7.13 -30.81 12.34
CA TYR A 532 7.41 -30.31 11.00
C TYR A 532 6.78 -31.13 9.87
N SER A 533 6.53 -32.43 10.08
CA SER A 533 5.91 -33.29 9.05
C SER A 533 4.44 -32.94 8.83
N LYS A 534 3.67 -32.74 9.91
CA LYS A 534 2.28 -32.27 9.81
C LYS A 534 2.21 -30.82 9.32
N ALA A 535 3.14 -29.97 9.73
CA ALA A 535 3.24 -28.61 9.22
C ALA A 535 3.41 -28.60 7.69
N LEU A 536 4.36 -29.38 7.17
CA LEU A 536 4.60 -29.49 5.73
C LEU A 536 3.35 -29.93 4.98
N LEU A 537 2.65 -30.97 5.46
CA LEU A 537 1.42 -31.48 4.85
C LEU A 537 0.37 -30.38 4.66
N HIS A 538 0.13 -29.56 5.70
CA HIS A 538 -0.89 -28.51 5.64
C HIS A 538 -0.45 -27.33 4.78
N LEU A 539 0.81 -26.92 4.82
CA LEU A 539 1.33 -25.84 3.98
C LEU A 539 1.37 -26.23 2.49
N GLU A 540 1.73 -27.47 2.17
CA GLU A 540 1.64 -27.99 0.80
C GLU A 540 0.19 -28.06 0.33
N LYS A 541 -0.75 -28.42 1.20
CA LYS A 541 -2.18 -28.42 0.87
C LYS A 541 -2.70 -27.01 0.56
N ALA A 542 -2.30 -26.02 1.34
CA ALA A 542 -2.63 -24.61 1.07
C ALA A 542 -2.07 -24.18 -0.30
N ARG A 543 -0.80 -24.49 -0.59
CA ARG A 543 -0.19 -24.20 -1.89
C ARG A 543 -0.91 -24.90 -3.05
N GLU A 544 -1.28 -26.16 -2.92
CA GLU A 544 -2.00 -26.92 -3.96
C GLU A 544 -3.36 -26.26 -4.28
N ILE A 545 -4.10 -25.84 -3.26
CA ILE A 545 -5.39 -25.15 -3.43
C ILE A 545 -5.18 -23.83 -4.17
N GLU A 546 -4.22 -23.01 -3.75
CA GLU A 546 -3.93 -21.72 -4.38
C GLU A 546 -3.45 -21.88 -5.83
N GLN A 547 -2.59 -22.85 -6.12
CA GLN A 547 -2.13 -23.11 -7.49
C GLN A 547 -3.26 -23.51 -8.44
N ARG A 548 -4.31 -24.17 -7.94
CA ARG A 548 -5.47 -24.56 -8.74
C ARG A 548 -6.52 -23.46 -8.87
N SER A 549 -6.58 -22.53 -7.92
CA SER A 549 -7.64 -21.52 -7.83
C SER A 549 -7.19 -20.13 -8.23
N LEU A 550 -5.88 -19.86 -8.25
CA LEU A 550 -5.29 -18.54 -8.47
C LEU A 550 -4.31 -18.56 -9.64
N PRO A 551 -4.16 -17.43 -10.36
CA PRO A 551 -3.21 -17.32 -11.46
C PRO A 551 -1.77 -17.38 -10.94
N PRO A 552 -0.80 -17.78 -11.77
CA PRO A 552 0.59 -18.02 -11.36
C PRO A 552 1.28 -16.86 -10.60
N ASN A 553 0.84 -15.62 -10.82
CA ASN A 553 1.45 -14.41 -10.24
C ASN A 553 0.64 -13.83 -9.07
N HIS A 554 -0.35 -14.57 -8.54
CA HIS A 554 -1.22 -14.05 -7.49
C HIS A 554 -0.46 -13.85 -6.16
N PRO A 555 -0.63 -12.73 -5.44
CA PRO A 555 0.06 -12.46 -4.18
C PRO A 555 -0.08 -13.56 -3.11
N ASN A 556 -1.24 -14.22 -3.01
CA ASN A 556 -1.43 -15.35 -2.09
C ASN A 556 -0.44 -16.50 -2.32
N LEU A 557 -0.04 -16.79 -3.56
CA LEU A 557 0.98 -17.80 -3.83
C LEU A 557 2.33 -17.43 -3.19
N ILE A 558 2.64 -16.13 -3.12
CA ILE A 558 3.82 -15.61 -2.41
C ILE A 558 3.73 -15.93 -0.92
N TYR A 559 2.56 -15.73 -0.30
CA TYR A 559 2.36 -16.03 1.13
C TYR A 559 2.55 -17.52 1.44
N SER A 560 2.00 -18.43 0.62
CA SER A 560 2.18 -19.87 0.84
C SER A 560 3.63 -20.31 0.65
N VAL A 561 4.31 -19.81 -0.38
CA VAL A 561 5.74 -20.07 -0.59
C VAL A 561 6.59 -19.51 0.56
N ASN A 562 6.23 -18.33 1.07
CA ASN A 562 6.87 -17.74 2.23
C ASN A 562 6.73 -18.62 3.49
N ASN A 563 5.54 -19.20 3.73
CA ASN A 563 5.34 -20.10 4.87
C ASN A 563 6.17 -21.38 4.75
N LEU A 564 6.30 -21.95 3.54
CA LEU A 564 7.18 -23.08 3.28
C LEU A 564 8.66 -22.72 3.50
N GLY A 565 9.09 -21.55 3.03
CA GLY A 565 10.44 -21.04 3.30
C GLY A 565 10.71 -20.89 4.80
N ALA A 566 9.75 -20.34 5.56
CA ALA A 566 9.84 -20.21 7.01
C ALA A 566 9.91 -21.57 7.72
N LEU A 567 9.15 -22.58 7.26
CA LEU A 567 9.23 -23.95 7.75
C LEU A 567 10.65 -24.52 7.56
N PHE A 568 11.20 -24.49 6.35
CA PHE A 568 12.56 -25.01 6.10
C PHE A 568 13.63 -24.23 6.86
N GLY A 569 13.45 -22.91 7.02
CA GLY A 569 14.30 -22.07 7.86
C GLY A 569 14.21 -22.39 9.35
N THR A 570 13.11 -23.00 9.81
CA THR A 570 12.94 -23.48 11.19
C THR A 570 13.53 -24.88 11.37
N ILE A 571 13.40 -25.75 10.37
CA ILE A 571 14.04 -27.07 10.33
C ILE A 571 15.58 -26.96 10.31
N GLY A 572 16.12 -25.87 9.74
CA GLY A 572 17.56 -25.63 9.61
C GLY A 572 18.09 -25.83 8.18
N GLU A 573 17.22 -26.12 7.22
CA GLU A 573 17.55 -26.23 5.79
C GLU A 573 17.60 -24.84 5.13
N TYR A 574 18.54 -23.99 5.55
CA TYR A 574 18.59 -22.57 5.16
C TYR A 574 18.69 -22.34 3.65
N SER A 575 19.50 -23.13 2.93
CA SER A 575 19.62 -23.01 1.47
C SER A 575 18.29 -23.29 0.76
N LYS A 576 17.52 -24.26 1.26
CA LYS A 576 16.21 -24.59 0.73
C LYS A 576 15.20 -23.49 1.05
N ALA A 577 15.22 -22.96 2.27
CA ALA A 577 14.42 -21.79 2.64
C ALA A 577 14.67 -20.58 1.73
N ILE A 578 15.94 -20.26 1.45
CA ILE A 578 16.32 -19.18 0.52
C ILE A 578 15.75 -19.44 -0.88
N SER A 579 15.82 -20.68 -1.37
CA SER A 579 15.27 -21.02 -2.69
C SER A 579 13.76 -20.77 -2.80
N TYR A 580 13.00 -21.09 -1.75
CA TYR A 580 11.57 -20.77 -1.68
C TYR A 580 11.34 -19.26 -1.65
N PHE A 581 12.10 -18.48 -0.87
CA PHE A 581 11.93 -17.03 -0.85
C PHE A 581 12.30 -16.35 -2.18
N GLN A 582 13.21 -16.95 -2.97
CA GLN A 582 13.62 -16.43 -4.27
C GLN A 582 12.68 -16.79 -5.42
N GLU A 583 11.93 -17.90 -5.33
CA GLU A 583 10.94 -18.31 -6.35
C GLU A 583 9.96 -17.18 -6.72
N PRO A 584 9.25 -16.55 -5.77
CA PRO A 584 8.33 -15.46 -6.08
C PRO A 584 9.05 -14.18 -6.52
N LEU A 585 10.26 -13.89 -6.04
CA LEU A 585 11.02 -12.72 -6.47
C LEU A 585 11.31 -12.76 -7.98
N LYS A 586 11.64 -13.93 -8.54
CA LYS A 586 11.87 -14.11 -9.99
C LYS A 586 10.63 -13.90 -10.85
N ILE A 587 9.45 -14.11 -10.27
CA ILE A 587 8.17 -13.86 -10.93
C ILE A 587 7.86 -12.36 -10.87
N ILE A 588 8.03 -11.75 -9.69
CA ILE A 588 7.79 -10.32 -9.45
C ILE A 588 8.74 -9.43 -10.26
N GLU A 589 10.01 -9.82 -10.37
CA GLU A 589 11.02 -9.15 -11.24
C GLU A 589 10.59 -9.12 -12.71
N LYS A 590 9.70 -10.03 -13.14
CA LYS A 590 9.16 -10.07 -14.51
C LYS A 590 7.83 -9.32 -14.66
N THR A 591 7.19 -8.91 -13.58
CA THR A 591 5.82 -8.34 -13.60
C THR A 591 5.74 -6.92 -13.06
N ASP A 592 6.88 -6.23 -12.94
CA ASP A 592 7.08 -4.88 -12.40
C ASP A 592 6.24 -4.50 -11.16
N SER A 593 5.87 -5.51 -10.38
CA SER A 593 5.13 -5.43 -9.11
C SER A 593 6.12 -5.33 -7.94
N SER A 594 7.29 -4.75 -8.23
CA SER A 594 8.53 -4.80 -7.44
C SER A 594 8.42 -4.09 -6.09
N TYR A 595 7.38 -3.28 -5.90
CA TYR A 595 7.17 -2.45 -4.70
C TYR A 595 6.09 -2.99 -3.74
N HIS A 596 5.48 -4.15 -4.00
CA HIS A 596 4.47 -4.67 -3.07
C HIS A 596 5.09 -4.98 -1.68
N PRO A 597 4.44 -4.63 -0.55
CA PRO A 597 4.98 -4.86 0.81
C PRO A 597 5.41 -6.32 1.11
N THR A 598 4.88 -7.29 0.37
CA THR A 598 5.30 -8.71 0.45
C THR A 598 6.71 -8.94 -0.05
N VAL A 599 7.20 -8.17 -1.03
CA VAL A 599 8.58 -8.23 -1.55
C VAL A 599 9.57 -7.89 -0.44
N ALA A 600 9.31 -6.81 0.30
CA ALA A 600 10.12 -6.44 1.45
C ALA A 600 10.16 -7.54 2.51
N THR A 601 9.05 -8.26 2.72
CA THR A 601 8.99 -9.39 3.66
C THR A 601 9.89 -10.55 3.21
N LEU A 602 9.90 -10.87 1.91
CA LEU A 602 10.78 -11.92 1.37
C LEU A 602 12.26 -11.57 1.56
N TYR A 603 12.67 -10.33 1.26
CA TYR A 603 14.04 -9.89 1.49
C TYR A 603 14.43 -9.94 2.97
N ASN A 604 13.53 -9.56 3.88
CA ASN A 604 13.75 -9.73 5.30
C ASN A 604 13.96 -11.21 5.67
N ASN A 605 13.15 -12.12 5.14
CA ASN A 605 13.28 -13.53 5.46
C ASN A 605 14.56 -14.16 4.89
N ILE A 606 14.99 -13.75 3.69
CA ILE A 606 16.30 -14.10 3.13
C ILE A 606 17.43 -13.60 4.02
N GLY A 607 17.35 -12.34 4.47
CA GLY A 607 18.31 -11.75 5.40
C GLY A 607 18.42 -12.56 6.70
N SER A 608 17.28 -13.00 7.25
CA SER A 608 17.23 -13.87 8.44
C SER A 608 17.90 -15.22 8.22
N MET A 609 17.77 -15.82 7.03
CA MET A 609 18.47 -17.07 6.71
C MET A 609 19.98 -16.88 6.68
N TYR A 610 20.47 -15.80 6.04
CA TYR A 610 21.90 -15.48 6.05
C TYR A 610 22.42 -15.18 7.46
N GLU A 611 21.63 -14.54 8.31
CA GLU A 611 21.98 -14.30 9.71
C GLU A 611 22.15 -15.63 10.48
N LYS A 612 21.23 -16.59 10.31
CA LYS A 612 21.35 -17.94 10.89
C LYS A 612 22.56 -18.71 10.37
N MET A 613 22.97 -18.45 9.12
CA MET A 613 24.22 -18.96 8.54
C MET A 613 25.47 -18.19 9.00
N LYS A 614 25.32 -17.17 9.84
CA LYS A 614 26.38 -16.27 10.34
C LYS A 614 27.02 -15.40 9.25
N GLU A 615 26.37 -15.23 8.11
CA GLU A 615 26.78 -14.34 7.02
C GLU A 615 26.20 -12.94 7.21
N TYR A 616 26.59 -12.28 8.31
CA TYR A 616 25.94 -11.06 8.80
C TYR A 616 25.96 -9.87 7.82
N TRP A 617 26.99 -9.75 6.98
CA TRP A 617 27.06 -8.71 5.95
C TRP A 617 26.06 -8.92 4.82
N LYS A 618 25.83 -10.17 4.39
CA LYS A 618 24.79 -10.49 3.41
C LYS A 618 23.40 -10.29 4.01
N ALA A 619 23.21 -10.72 5.26
CA ALA A 619 21.97 -10.46 5.99
C ALA A 619 21.63 -8.96 6.02
N LEU A 620 22.63 -8.13 6.37
CA LEU A 620 22.48 -6.67 6.41
C LEU A 620 22.08 -6.09 5.04
N PHE A 621 22.70 -6.54 3.95
CA PHE A 621 22.35 -6.11 2.60
C PHE A 621 20.85 -6.35 2.32
N TYR A 622 20.36 -7.57 2.55
CA TYR A 622 18.95 -7.90 2.31
C TYR A 622 17.98 -7.15 3.23
N TYR A 623 18.33 -6.98 4.50
CA TYR A 623 17.52 -6.16 5.41
C TYR A 623 17.46 -4.69 4.98
N GLN A 624 18.56 -4.14 4.44
CA GLN A 624 18.59 -2.78 3.91
C GLN A 624 17.74 -2.63 2.65
N THR A 625 17.79 -3.60 1.73
CA THR A 625 16.90 -3.64 0.56
C THR A 625 15.43 -3.65 0.97
N SER A 626 15.07 -4.50 1.95
CA SER A 626 13.73 -4.52 2.53
C SER A 626 13.31 -3.15 3.09
N TYR A 627 14.21 -2.48 3.80
CA TYR A 627 13.95 -1.16 4.38
C TYR A 627 13.71 -0.08 3.32
N VAL A 628 14.46 -0.08 2.22
CA VAL A 628 14.29 0.87 1.11
C VAL A 628 12.94 0.69 0.45
N ILE A 629 12.55 -0.55 0.14
CA ILE A 629 11.25 -0.87 -0.45
C ILE A 629 10.13 -0.39 0.48
N GLN A 630 10.19 -0.73 1.78
CA GLN A 630 9.18 -0.29 2.75
C GLN A 630 9.07 1.24 2.81
N LYS A 631 10.20 1.97 2.74
CA LYS A 631 10.20 3.44 2.76
C LYS A 631 9.44 4.05 1.59
N GLN A 632 9.41 3.38 0.44
CA GLN A 632 8.72 3.85 -0.75
C GLN A 632 7.21 3.58 -0.73
N VAL A 633 6.76 2.52 -0.02
CA VAL A 633 5.34 2.10 -0.06
C VAL A 633 4.56 2.18 1.25
N LEU A 634 5.21 2.42 2.39
CA LEU A 634 4.55 2.43 3.69
C LEU A 634 4.76 3.77 4.43
N PRO A 635 3.75 4.27 5.17
CA PRO A 635 3.91 5.43 6.03
C PRO A 635 5.02 5.23 7.06
N SER A 636 5.79 6.27 7.38
CA SER A 636 7.03 6.19 8.17
C SER A 636 6.95 5.52 9.55
N ASN A 637 5.74 5.35 10.09
CA ASN A 637 5.47 4.76 11.41
C ASN A 637 4.96 3.31 11.35
N HIS A 638 4.82 2.72 10.15
CA HIS A 638 4.29 1.37 9.99
C HIS A 638 5.15 0.30 10.73
N PRO A 639 4.58 -0.71 11.43
CA PRO A 639 5.31 -1.68 12.23
C PRO A 639 6.28 -2.54 11.44
N SER A 640 6.05 -2.70 10.14
CA SER A 640 7.00 -3.34 9.24
C SER A 640 8.39 -2.69 9.32
N PHE A 641 8.47 -1.36 9.47
CA PHE A 641 9.74 -0.67 9.69
C PHE A 641 10.40 -1.10 11.00
N ALA A 642 9.61 -1.32 12.05
CA ALA A 642 10.09 -1.73 13.36
C ALA A 642 10.72 -3.13 13.30
N SER A 643 10.09 -4.07 12.59
CA SER A 643 10.65 -5.42 12.35
C SER A 643 11.96 -5.38 11.57
N THR A 644 11.99 -4.68 10.43
CA THR A 644 13.19 -4.54 9.59
C THR A 644 14.32 -3.85 10.36
N CYS A 645 14.03 -2.76 11.08
CA CYS A 645 15.01 -2.06 11.90
C CYS A 645 15.54 -2.94 13.04
N ASN A 646 14.70 -3.78 13.65
CA ASN A 646 15.15 -4.72 14.68
C ASN A 646 16.16 -5.72 14.10
N ASN A 647 15.91 -6.25 12.91
CA ASN A 647 16.81 -7.17 12.22
C ASN A 647 18.13 -6.49 11.81
N ILE A 648 18.08 -5.26 11.28
CA ILE A 648 19.27 -4.45 10.99
C ILE A 648 20.08 -4.20 12.27
N GLY A 649 19.41 -3.86 13.37
CA GLY A 649 20.03 -3.68 14.68
C GLY A 649 20.74 -4.95 15.17
N GLY A 650 20.08 -6.11 15.03
CA GLY A 650 20.65 -7.43 15.34
C GLY A 650 21.90 -7.73 14.53
N ALA A 651 21.84 -7.56 13.20
CA ALA A 651 22.98 -7.75 12.30
C ALA A 651 24.17 -6.87 12.69
N TYR A 652 23.96 -5.57 12.95
CA TYR A 652 25.03 -4.69 13.43
C TYR A 652 25.57 -5.11 14.80
N GLY A 653 24.72 -5.67 15.66
CA GLY A 653 25.11 -6.25 16.95
C GLY A 653 26.12 -7.39 16.77
N TYR A 654 25.82 -8.35 15.91
CA TYR A 654 26.72 -9.48 15.60
C TYR A 654 28.00 -9.07 14.87
N ILE A 655 27.96 -8.02 14.05
CA ILE A 655 29.15 -7.42 13.41
C ILE A 655 30.03 -6.67 14.43
N GLY A 656 29.52 -6.35 15.62
CA GLY A 656 30.23 -5.58 16.64
C GLY A 656 30.12 -4.05 16.48
N LYS A 657 29.24 -3.56 15.60
CA LYS A 657 28.95 -2.12 15.44
C LYS A 657 27.86 -1.69 16.43
N HIS A 658 28.17 -1.77 17.73
CA HIS A 658 27.22 -1.56 18.83
C HIS A 658 26.50 -0.19 18.81
N SER A 659 27.16 0.88 18.38
CA SER A 659 26.52 2.21 18.27
C SER A 659 25.41 2.24 17.20
N LYS A 660 25.63 1.62 16.04
CA LYS A 660 24.61 1.48 15.00
C LYS A 660 23.49 0.56 15.44
N ALA A 661 23.81 -0.56 16.10
CA ALA A 661 22.80 -1.46 16.67
C ALA A 661 21.86 -0.71 17.65
N LEU A 662 22.41 0.08 18.58
CA LEU A 662 21.63 0.90 19.51
C LEU A 662 20.79 1.95 18.79
N PHE A 663 21.29 2.58 17.73
CA PHE A 663 20.53 3.54 16.93
C PHE A 663 19.24 2.90 16.37
N TYR A 664 19.38 1.75 15.71
CA TYR A 664 18.22 1.05 15.15
C TYR A 664 17.28 0.53 16.24
N PHE A 665 17.78 -0.08 17.32
CA PHE A 665 16.91 -0.54 18.41
C PHE A 665 16.16 0.60 19.11
N LYS A 666 16.78 1.78 19.28
CA LYS A 666 16.09 2.97 19.80
C LYS A 666 15.02 3.48 18.84
N LYS A 667 15.25 3.40 17.53
CA LYS A 667 14.23 3.72 16.52
C LYS A 667 13.03 2.78 16.65
N VAL A 668 13.27 1.47 16.78
CA VAL A 668 12.20 0.48 17.02
C VAL A 668 11.44 0.77 18.32
N PHE A 669 12.17 1.06 19.41
CA PHE A 669 11.58 1.40 20.69
C PHE A 669 10.64 2.60 20.58
N ASN A 670 11.07 3.67 19.90
CA ASN A 670 10.26 4.87 19.70
C ASN A 670 9.02 4.64 18.82
N ILE A 671 9.08 3.72 17.84
CA ILE A 671 7.90 3.36 17.03
C ILE A 671 6.90 2.63 17.94
N PHE A 672 7.34 1.59 18.65
CA PHE A 672 6.44 0.80 19.49
C PHE A 672 5.90 1.55 20.70
N THR A 673 6.64 2.48 21.30
CA THR A 673 6.10 3.26 22.45
C THR A 673 5.01 4.25 22.03
N LYS A 674 4.94 4.62 20.75
CA LYS A 674 3.86 5.46 20.22
C LYS A 674 2.61 4.66 19.89
N THR A 675 2.76 3.44 19.35
CA THR A 675 1.64 2.66 18.81
C THR A 675 1.12 1.57 19.75
N LEU A 676 1.96 1.05 20.67
CA LEU A 676 1.64 -0.10 21.49
C LEU A 676 1.59 0.24 22.99
N PRO A 677 0.77 -0.48 23.78
CA PRO A 677 0.80 -0.37 25.23
C PRO A 677 2.18 -0.65 25.82
N SER A 678 2.51 -0.01 26.96
CA SER A 678 3.81 -0.16 27.63
C SER A 678 4.17 -1.61 28.03
N ASN A 679 3.17 -2.49 28.14
CA ASN A 679 3.32 -3.90 28.46
C ASN A 679 3.38 -4.81 27.23
N HIS A 680 3.46 -4.28 26.01
CA HIS A 680 3.41 -5.08 24.79
C HIS A 680 4.65 -6.00 24.63
N PRO A 681 4.49 -7.28 24.20
CA PRO A 681 5.61 -8.21 23.97
C PRO A 681 6.74 -7.69 23.08
N HIS A 682 6.43 -6.91 22.05
CA HIS A 682 7.46 -6.32 21.18
C HIS A 682 8.38 -5.33 21.92
N LEU A 683 7.86 -4.55 22.87
CA LEU A 683 8.69 -3.65 23.68
C LEU A 683 9.65 -4.45 24.57
N ILE A 684 9.21 -5.60 25.07
CA ILE A 684 10.05 -6.53 25.83
C ILE A 684 11.24 -7.01 24.99
N VAL A 685 10.99 -7.46 23.76
CA VAL A 685 12.04 -7.96 22.86
C VAL A 685 13.08 -6.88 22.55
N VAL A 686 12.63 -5.66 22.24
CA VAL A 686 13.53 -4.54 21.93
C VAL A 686 14.35 -4.12 23.15
N CYS A 687 13.74 -4.04 24.33
CA CYS A 687 14.46 -3.77 25.58
C CYS A 687 15.51 -4.85 25.88
N ASN A 688 15.19 -6.13 25.65
CA ASN A 688 16.15 -7.22 25.80
C ASN A 688 17.32 -7.08 24.81
N ASN A 689 17.06 -6.70 23.56
CA ASN A 689 18.10 -6.47 22.55
C ASN A 689 18.99 -5.27 22.91
N ILE A 690 18.41 -4.18 23.42
CA ILE A 690 19.16 -3.03 23.94
C ILE A 690 20.04 -3.44 25.13
N GLY A 691 19.49 -4.20 26.08
CA GLY A 691 20.24 -4.76 27.21
C GLY A 691 21.40 -5.63 26.75
N TYR A 692 21.19 -6.46 25.72
CA TYR A 692 22.25 -7.29 25.13
C TYR A 692 23.38 -6.46 24.52
N ILE A 693 23.08 -5.38 23.79
CA ILE A 693 24.13 -4.51 23.26
C ILE A 693 24.91 -3.82 24.39
N TYR A 694 24.24 -3.36 25.46
CA TYR A 694 24.94 -2.81 26.62
C TYR A 694 25.81 -3.83 27.34
N HIS A 695 25.36 -5.09 27.43
CA HIS A 695 26.16 -6.20 27.94
C HIS A 695 27.43 -6.38 27.08
N GLN A 696 27.31 -6.43 25.74
CA GLN A 696 28.48 -6.54 24.85
C GLN A 696 29.45 -5.35 24.96
N MET A 697 28.94 -4.16 25.29
CA MET A 697 29.75 -2.96 25.53
C MET A 697 30.41 -2.91 26.92
N GLY A 698 30.19 -3.91 27.79
CA GLY A 698 30.68 -3.91 29.18
C GLY A 698 29.92 -2.98 30.13
N LYS A 699 28.77 -2.41 29.71
CA LYS A 699 27.92 -1.53 30.54
C LYS A 699 26.92 -2.36 31.35
N TYR A 700 27.44 -3.18 32.25
CA TYR A 700 26.68 -4.23 32.94
C TYR A 700 25.51 -3.71 33.80
N SER A 701 25.68 -2.62 34.53
CA SER A 701 24.60 -2.04 35.35
C SER A 701 23.40 -1.57 34.51
N THR A 702 23.69 -0.98 33.34
CA THR A 702 22.65 -0.59 32.38
C THR A 702 21.97 -1.81 31.78
N ALA A 703 22.72 -2.85 31.42
CA ALA A 703 22.18 -4.09 30.88
C ALA A 703 21.21 -4.78 31.86
N ILE A 704 21.61 -4.92 33.14
CA ILE A 704 20.76 -5.48 34.21
C ILE A 704 19.46 -4.68 34.34
N SER A 705 19.54 -3.35 34.38
CA SER A 705 18.33 -2.51 34.49
C SER A 705 17.33 -2.74 33.34
N TYR A 706 17.81 -2.96 32.11
CA TYR A 706 16.93 -3.30 30.98
C TYR A 706 16.34 -4.71 31.12
N TYR A 707 17.13 -5.69 31.55
CA TYR A 707 16.66 -7.06 31.72
C TYR A 707 15.65 -7.23 32.88
N GLU A 708 15.83 -6.51 33.98
CA GLU A 708 14.89 -6.51 35.10
C GLU A 708 13.53 -5.90 34.71
N LYS A 709 13.56 -4.79 33.97
CA LYS A 709 12.34 -4.20 33.39
C LYS A 709 11.61 -5.18 32.46
N VAL A 710 12.37 -5.90 31.64
CA VAL A 710 11.83 -6.95 30.76
C VAL A 710 11.15 -8.06 31.57
N LEU A 711 11.78 -8.54 32.64
CA LEU A 711 11.20 -9.59 33.50
C LEU A 711 9.92 -9.13 34.19
N ASP A 712 9.90 -7.94 34.77
CA ASP A 712 8.71 -7.39 35.45
C ASP A 712 7.51 -7.31 34.50
N VAL A 713 7.72 -6.80 33.29
CA VAL A 713 6.64 -6.74 32.29
C VAL A 713 6.24 -8.14 31.83
N ALA A 714 7.21 -9.00 31.46
CA ALA A 714 6.95 -10.35 30.96
C ALA A 714 6.15 -11.20 31.96
N GLN A 715 6.44 -11.09 33.27
CA GLN A 715 5.73 -11.81 34.33
C GLN A 715 4.25 -11.43 34.45
N ARG A 716 3.87 -10.21 34.04
CA ARG A 716 2.47 -9.76 34.06
C ARG A 716 1.65 -10.27 32.88
N ILE A 717 2.28 -10.53 31.73
CA ILE A 717 1.58 -10.84 30.47
C ILE A 717 1.71 -12.31 30.03
N LEU A 718 2.80 -13.00 30.37
CA LEU A 718 3.08 -14.36 29.93
C LEU A 718 2.79 -15.39 31.04
N PRO A 719 2.43 -16.64 30.67
CA PRO A 719 2.30 -17.73 31.66
C PRO A 719 3.62 -18.02 32.40
N PRO A 720 3.58 -18.48 33.67
CA PRO A 720 4.76 -18.63 34.54
C PRO A 720 5.84 -19.65 34.10
N TYR A 721 5.71 -20.26 32.92
CA TYR A 721 6.73 -21.14 32.31
C TYR A 721 6.88 -20.89 30.80
N HIS A 722 6.62 -19.67 30.33
CA HIS A 722 6.87 -19.34 28.92
C HIS A 722 8.36 -19.47 28.59
N SER A 723 8.68 -20.01 27.41
CA SER A 723 10.05 -20.25 26.94
C SER A 723 10.95 -19.00 26.89
N LEU A 724 10.38 -17.79 26.86
CA LEU A 724 11.13 -16.53 26.78
C LEU A 724 11.82 -16.21 28.11
N PHE A 725 11.25 -16.64 29.24
CA PHE A 725 11.89 -16.46 30.55
C PHE A 725 13.26 -17.13 30.61
N VAL A 726 13.45 -18.26 29.92
CA VAL A 726 14.75 -18.94 29.85
C VAL A 726 15.84 -18.00 29.32
N ASN A 727 15.54 -17.22 28.28
CA ASN A 727 16.49 -16.28 27.70
C ASN A 727 16.74 -15.08 28.62
N PHE A 728 15.70 -14.53 29.26
CA PHE A 728 15.84 -13.36 30.14
C PHE A 728 16.68 -13.68 31.38
N TYR A 729 16.37 -14.78 32.07
CA TYR A 729 17.15 -15.22 33.23
C TYR A 729 18.58 -15.61 32.84
N ASN A 730 18.78 -16.29 31.70
CA ASN A 730 20.12 -16.61 31.20
C ASN A 730 20.95 -15.37 30.84
N ASN A 731 20.33 -14.34 30.27
CA ASN A 731 21.02 -13.09 29.94
C ASN A 731 21.51 -12.36 31.19
N ILE A 732 20.68 -12.31 32.24
CA ILE A 732 21.08 -11.74 33.54
C ILE A 732 22.20 -12.57 34.17
N GLY A 733 22.07 -13.90 34.18
CA GLY A 733 23.11 -14.80 34.67
C GLY A 733 24.43 -14.64 33.91
N GLY A 734 24.37 -14.41 32.59
CA GLY A 734 25.53 -14.09 31.75
C GLY A 734 26.21 -12.77 32.12
N VAL A 735 25.45 -11.73 32.45
CA VAL A 735 26.02 -10.46 32.92
C VAL A 735 26.73 -10.65 34.27
N TYR A 736 26.11 -11.34 35.22
CA TYR A 736 26.73 -11.64 36.52
C TYR A 736 28.00 -12.50 36.37
N LEU A 737 28.00 -13.46 35.44
CA LEU A 737 29.18 -14.24 35.08
C LEU A 737 30.33 -13.34 34.60
N CYS A 738 30.04 -12.36 33.75
CA CYS A 738 31.03 -11.39 33.28
C CYS A 738 31.50 -10.41 34.37
N MET A 739 30.66 -10.10 35.36
CA MET A 739 31.01 -9.28 36.52
C MET A 739 31.83 -10.03 37.58
N GLY A 740 31.99 -11.35 37.45
CA GLY A 740 32.65 -12.19 38.47
C GLY A 740 31.77 -12.54 39.67
N GLN A 741 30.48 -12.22 39.62
CA GLN A 741 29.48 -12.52 40.64
C GLN A 741 28.88 -13.91 40.39
N TYR A 742 29.70 -14.94 40.62
CA TYR A 742 29.37 -16.32 40.25
C TYR A 742 28.17 -16.92 41.01
N PRO A 743 27.95 -16.67 42.32
CA PRO A 743 26.77 -17.18 43.02
C PRO A 743 25.45 -16.70 42.40
N GLU A 744 25.37 -15.41 42.07
CA GLU A 744 24.23 -14.80 41.40
C GLU A 744 24.06 -15.38 39.99
N ALA A 745 25.15 -15.49 39.23
CA ALA A 745 25.13 -16.10 37.89
C ALA A 745 24.57 -17.52 37.90
N ILE A 746 24.96 -18.35 38.87
CA ILE A 746 24.44 -19.71 39.05
C ILE A 746 22.96 -19.67 39.36
N SER A 747 22.53 -18.87 40.33
CA SER A 747 21.12 -18.76 40.73
C SER A 747 20.20 -18.41 39.56
N PHE A 748 20.56 -17.39 38.77
CA PHE A 748 19.80 -16.97 37.59
C PHE A 748 19.78 -18.05 36.50
N CYS A 749 20.92 -18.68 36.20
CA CYS A 749 20.99 -19.73 35.19
C CYS A 749 20.26 -21.02 35.61
N GLU A 750 20.29 -21.41 36.89
CA GLU A 750 19.54 -22.55 37.41
C GLU A 750 18.03 -22.31 37.32
N HIS A 751 17.57 -21.10 37.61
CA HIS A 751 16.18 -20.73 37.42
C HIS A 751 15.77 -20.81 35.94
N ALA A 752 16.62 -20.30 35.03
CA ALA A 752 16.42 -20.46 33.59
C ALA A 752 16.33 -21.93 33.17
N LEU A 753 17.20 -22.79 33.72
CA LEU A 753 17.21 -24.23 33.44
C LEU A 753 15.93 -24.92 33.94
N GLN A 754 15.44 -24.55 35.12
CA GLN A 754 14.21 -25.10 35.69
C GLN A 754 12.99 -24.80 34.82
N ILE A 755 12.87 -23.55 34.35
CA ILE A 755 11.81 -23.16 33.42
C ILE A 755 11.97 -23.91 32.09
N GLY A 756 13.18 -23.92 31.54
CA GLY A 756 13.45 -24.52 30.24
C GLY A 756 13.18 -26.03 30.20
N LYS A 757 13.44 -26.77 31.30
CA LYS A 757 13.08 -28.20 31.42
C LYS A 757 11.57 -28.47 31.29
N ARG A 758 10.73 -27.49 31.60
CA ARG A 758 9.25 -27.60 31.47
C ARG A 758 8.73 -27.05 30.15
N ALA A 759 9.42 -26.04 29.60
CA ALA A 759 8.94 -25.28 28.46
C ALA A 759 9.51 -25.73 27.11
N LEU A 760 10.65 -26.43 27.10
CA LEU A 760 11.42 -26.77 25.91
C LEU A 760 11.74 -28.26 25.86
N THR A 761 12.01 -28.78 24.66
CA THR A 761 12.55 -30.14 24.48
C THR A 761 13.97 -30.24 25.04
N GLU A 762 14.37 -31.41 25.51
CA GLU A 762 15.65 -31.59 26.22
C GLU A 762 16.89 -31.20 25.39
N ASN A 763 16.79 -31.35 24.07
CA ASN A 763 17.85 -31.01 23.11
C ASN A 763 17.78 -29.56 22.60
N HIS A 764 16.95 -28.70 23.18
CA HIS A 764 16.82 -27.33 22.72
C HIS A 764 18.13 -26.54 22.90
N PRO A 765 18.66 -25.85 21.86
CA PRO A 765 19.96 -25.17 21.91
C PRO A 765 20.10 -24.18 23.07
N THR A 766 19.03 -23.46 23.43
CA THR A 766 19.01 -22.55 24.59
C THR A 766 19.37 -23.26 25.90
N LEU A 767 18.92 -24.51 26.11
CA LEU A 767 19.25 -25.26 27.32
C LEU A 767 20.74 -25.61 27.38
N GLN A 768 21.38 -25.84 26.24
CA GLN A 768 22.83 -26.08 26.18
C GLN A 768 23.61 -24.83 26.58
N VAL A 769 23.21 -23.66 26.10
CA VAL A 769 23.84 -22.38 26.49
C VAL A 769 23.70 -22.13 27.98
N VAL A 770 22.51 -22.36 28.55
CA VAL A 770 22.28 -22.23 30.00
C VAL A 770 23.20 -23.16 30.80
N ARG A 771 23.31 -24.44 30.39
CA ARG A 771 24.21 -25.41 31.05
C ARG A 771 25.67 -24.96 31.00
N ILE A 772 26.14 -24.49 29.83
CA ILE A 772 27.51 -23.96 29.67
C ILE A 772 27.76 -22.77 30.59
N ASN A 773 26.79 -21.86 30.73
CA ASN A 773 26.92 -20.72 31.63
C ASN A 773 26.99 -21.13 33.11
N ILE A 774 26.20 -22.14 33.52
CA ILE A 774 26.30 -22.73 34.87
C ILE A 774 27.68 -23.35 35.07
N GLU A 775 28.15 -24.20 34.15
CA GLU A 775 29.46 -24.85 34.22
C GLU A 775 30.60 -23.84 34.33
N ARG A 776 30.56 -22.76 33.53
CA ARG A 776 31.54 -21.66 33.59
C ARG A 776 31.49 -20.93 34.93
N ALA A 777 30.30 -20.62 35.44
CA ALA A 777 30.15 -19.94 36.72
C ALA A 777 30.69 -20.78 37.88
N VAL A 778 30.33 -22.07 37.93
CA VAL A 778 30.81 -23.02 38.94
C VAL A 778 32.33 -23.20 38.87
N ALA A 779 32.88 -23.40 37.67
CA ALA A 779 34.32 -23.57 37.48
C ALA A 779 35.11 -22.33 37.95
N ASN A 780 34.61 -21.13 37.64
CA ASN A 780 35.27 -19.89 38.06
C ASN A 780 35.11 -19.62 39.56
N GLN A 781 33.98 -19.98 40.18
CA GLN A 781 33.78 -19.90 41.62
C GLN A 781 34.73 -20.82 42.39
N LEU A 782 34.88 -22.07 41.93
CA LEU A 782 35.83 -23.02 42.52
C LEU A 782 37.28 -22.55 42.38
N ARG A 783 37.63 -21.92 41.24
CA ARG A 783 38.93 -21.29 41.06
C ARG A 783 39.17 -20.14 42.04
N LEU A 784 38.19 -19.30 42.35
CA LEU A 784 38.37 -18.26 43.38
C LEU A 784 38.48 -18.83 44.80
N GLY A 785 37.72 -19.89 45.11
CA GLY A 785 37.76 -20.55 46.42
C GLY A 785 39.06 -21.31 46.70
N GLY A 786 39.71 -21.84 45.67
CA GLY A 786 40.98 -22.58 45.79
C GLY A 786 42.22 -21.73 46.07
N TRP A 787 42.17 -20.41 45.85
CA TRP A 787 43.29 -19.50 46.13
C TRP A 787 43.21 -18.86 47.54
N GLY A 788 42.15 -19.15 48.31
CA GLY A 788 42.01 -18.73 49.72
C GLY A 788 42.61 -19.69 50.74
N GLN A 789 43.21 -20.81 50.29
CA GLN A 789 43.91 -21.79 51.11
C GLN A 789 45.32 -22.04 50.54
N PHE A 790 46.19 -21.03 50.57
CA PHE A 790 47.64 -21.22 50.48
C PHE A 790 48.36 -20.18 51.32
#